data_AF-M0E8A6-F1
#
_entry.id   AF-M0E8A6-F1
#
_cell.length_a   1.000
_cell.length_b   1.000
_cell.length_c   1.000
_cell.angle_alpha   90.00
_cell.angle_beta   90.00
_cell.angle_gamma   90.00
#
_symmetry.space_group_name_H-M   'P 1'
#
loop_
_entity.id
_entity.type
_entity.pdbx_description
1 polymer ?
#
loop_
_entity_poly.entity_id
_entity_poly.type
_entity_poly.pdbx_seq_one_letter_code
_entity_poly.pdbx_strand_id
1 'polypeptide(L)'
;MILFENESALDRLDKLGYESVRTTTAADPPAAYAKIPNDAASWRKLLEFRSLTTVLYAPGANPFWVLEHYSDRIFPEPADAVDYVSYPEFVQGVAELENEHPDTVRHVHVGESPGWLNVASKSVARNDIHVVEVSEDVRDRSAFNKKETIVASLGIHGDERAGVEAGVRFVEDICRGVSDAADALNDTAFVLVFPNPDGWVSRLPFTVDGRFGQTRFNDAGNTFKRNTGADHDPNRIYPTVGWINADHYPAEPKGTDLSDDRAGTDSDVPAEPRDYEHEVPGGLGVVDHLRGYENVTWAVDFHGMFASEKLVKLLAGNATFDFTDAHAIFDFAGHLETALNDAVGDILSAREDAFEARAQAAASYLGIERTLPVPTDTLAAGTILDMVGYNTSGGFASWASCSPEAGGLGARGIALEMAWDNRIGSMSFDPAVVDLQVQAYETVFESFASYTGNEDIAIENPTSENVALIDGGNTRVTASDLPYPVGSRDEDAVASGGSSRDVVSGIDATETPVSVPADEQTTVPVEGEGETHRLTATVDATAGAADVTLYDPSGAVVRTADQYTTATAPEGRFVWGVNDPIAGTWELEFSNEHGDRAAVISVRTRLRTDQQLDPRAALGYNQRDYDASITDVVPSYRAASDALSPVGVLDTDAVELGVDNTDAMVVPTDTGINRSRYLESLNTALTEEGKTVVLTDSAVRMLGESEFSVSVPRDAVQRVMQSGISLGTRNEDHSLLDGTRPGQRELVRSSPLGYATTANGAPMYGVDRDAFEAVGGTVAGHYQQEDKAMVTAGTIQIPSGGGEVVVLGGLLPSPTQRNLHPFGLTGQSLTHLGYTVLANAVGHSPPSVETSDAV
;
A
#
# COMPACT_ATOMS: atom_id res chain seq x y z
N MET A 1 5.72 -28.71 24.86
CA MET A 1 5.62 -30.17 24.64
C MET A 1 6.31 -30.92 25.78
N ILE A 2 5.81 -32.10 26.13
CA ILE A 2 6.16 -32.90 27.31
C ILE A 2 6.33 -34.36 26.84
N LEU A 3 7.47 -34.98 27.11
CA LEU A 3 7.76 -36.36 26.71
C LEU A 3 7.75 -37.31 27.91
N PHE A 4 7.15 -38.48 27.74
CA PHE A 4 7.03 -39.49 28.80
C PHE A 4 7.62 -40.84 28.38
N GLU A 5 8.25 -41.56 29.31
CA GLU A 5 8.76 -42.93 29.06
C GLU A 5 7.66 -43.92 28.64
N ASN A 6 6.40 -43.66 29.01
CA ASN A 6 5.23 -44.47 28.67
C ASN A 6 3.93 -43.68 28.88
N GLU A 7 2.83 -44.22 28.36
CA GLU A 7 1.51 -43.58 28.30
C GLU A 7 0.82 -43.36 29.65
N SER A 8 1.30 -43.99 30.74
CA SER A 8 0.62 -43.96 32.05
C SER A 8 0.48 -42.57 32.69
N ALA A 9 1.22 -41.59 32.16
CA ALA A 9 1.20 -40.20 32.58
C ALA A 9 0.19 -39.31 31.82
N LEU A 10 -0.27 -39.72 30.63
CA LEU A 10 -1.08 -38.87 29.75
C LEU A 10 -2.43 -38.53 30.42
N ASP A 11 -3.18 -39.55 30.89
CA ASP A 11 -4.45 -39.38 31.62
C ASP A 11 -4.32 -38.60 32.94
N ARG A 12 -3.11 -38.54 33.50
CA ARG A 12 -2.83 -37.82 34.75
C ARG A 12 -2.52 -36.35 34.49
N LEU A 13 -1.92 -36.01 33.34
CA LEU A 13 -1.62 -34.65 32.94
C LEU A 13 -2.90 -33.84 32.74
N ASP A 14 -3.89 -34.42 32.07
CA ASP A 14 -5.22 -33.80 31.85
C ASP A 14 -5.90 -33.40 33.18
N LYS A 15 -5.70 -34.20 34.23
CA LYS A 15 -6.25 -33.95 35.57
C LYS A 15 -5.55 -32.81 36.34
N LEU A 16 -4.47 -32.24 35.81
CA LEU A 16 -3.80 -31.09 36.44
C LEU A 16 -4.55 -29.77 36.21
N GLY A 17 -5.50 -29.74 35.26
CA GLY A 17 -6.29 -28.56 34.92
C GLY A 17 -5.47 -27.50 34.17
N TYR A 18 -4.45 -27.92 33.41
CA TYR A 18 -3.76 -27.04 32.47
C TYR A 18 -4.64 -26.79 31.23
N GLU A 19 -4.37 -25.68 30.54
CA GLU A 19 -5.11 -25.32 29.33
C GLU A 19 -4.56 -26.04 28.09
N SER A 20 -5.43 -26.23 27.09
CA SER A 20 -5.09 -26.80 25.78
C SER A 20 -4.35 -28.15 25.84
N VAL A 21 -4.73 -29.05 26.76
CA VAL A 21 -4.07 -30.35 26.87
C VAL A 21 -4.31 -31.19 25.61
N ARG A 22 -3.22 -31.64 24.99
CA ARG A 22 -3.23 -32.58 23.85
C ARG A 22 -2.27 -33.74 24.14
N THR A 23 -2.54 -34.92 23.62
CA THR A 23 -1.69 -36.10 23.85
C THR A 23 -1.57 -36.92 22.56
N THR A 24 -0.40 -37.51 22.32
CA THR A 24 -0.18 -38.48 21.24
C THR A 24 0.62 -39.68 21.76
N THR A 25 0.19 -40.87 21.36
CA THR A 25 0.89 -42.14 21.59
C THR A 25 1.51 -42.70 20.31
N ALA A 26 1.28 -42.03 19.18
CA ALA A 26 1.83 -42.41 17.88
C ALA A 26 3.30 -41.97 17.72
N ALA A 27 3.77 -41.04 18.54
CA ALA A 27 5.18 -40.72 18.69
C ALA A 27 5.87 -41.68 19.70
N ASP A 28 7.14 -42.03 19.45
CA ASP A 28 7.99 -42.76 20.40
C ASP A 28 9.18 -41.86 20.81
N PRO A 29 9.24 -41.39 22.07
CA PRO A 29 8.35 -41.71 23.19
C PRO A 29 6.98 -40.98 23.14
N PRO A 30 5.94 -41.50 23.84
CA PRO A 30 4.65 -40.81 23.97
C PRO A 30 4.78 -39.37 24.45
N ALA A 31 3.95 -38.49 23.89
CA ALA A 31 4.08 -37.05 24.08
C ALA A 31 2.75 -36.40 24.49
N ALA A 32 2.86 -35.26 25.15
CA ALA A 32 1.74 -34.39 25.46
C ALA A 32 2.11 -32.92 25.28
N TYR A 33 1.09 -32.09 25.20
CA TYR A 33 1.20 -30.64 25.23
C TYR A 33 0.20 -30.09 26.24
N ALA A 34 0.57 -28.97 26.86
CA ALA A 34 -0.26 -28.20 27.76
C ALA A 34 0.31 -26.78 27.87
N LYS A 35 -0.54 -25.76 27.98
CA LYS A 35 -0.13 -24.41 28.37
C LYS A 35 0.08 -24.39 29.88
N ILE A 36 1.36 -24.44 30.29
CA ILE A 36 1.75 -24.49 31.71
C ILE A 36 1.80 -23.05 32.25
N PRO A 37 1.03 -22.70 33.29
CA PRO A 37 1.12 -21.39 33.91
C PRO A 37 2.54 -21.11 34.42
N ASN A 38 3.02 -19.88 34.24
CA ASN A 38 4.38 -19.49 34.62
C ASN A 38 4.50 -19.23 36.13
N ASP A 39 4.22 -20.25 36.95
CA ASP A 39 4.32 -20.22 38.39
C ASP A 39 4.99 -21.48 38.95
N ALA A 40 5.69 -21.33 40.08
CA ALA A 40 6.46 -22.42 40.66
C ALA A 40 5.62 -23.63 41.11
N ALA A 41 4.32 -23.45 41.42
CA ALA A 41 3.46 -24.56 41.84
C ALA A 41 3.05 -25.42 40.63
N SER A 42 2.70 -24.78 39.50
CA SER A 42 2.41 -25.47 38.24
C SER A 42 3.61 -26.29 37.77
N TRP A 43 4.81 -25.70 37.73
CA TRP A 43 6.02 -26.43 37.36
C TRP A 43 6.34 -27.60 38.29
N ARG A 44 6.15 -27.46 39.61
CA ARG A 44 6.37 -28.56 40.56
C ARG A 44 5.44 -29.75 40.31
N LYS A 45 4.15 -29.51 40.07
CA LYS A 45 3.18 -30.58 39.77
C LYS A 45 3.59 -31.40 38.54
N LEU A 46 4.09 -30.72 37.50
CA LEU A 46 4.58 -31.40 36.29
C LEU A 46 5.84 -32.25 36.60
N LEU A 47 6.77 -31.71 37.38
CA LEU A 47 8.03 -32.41 37.73
C LEU A 47 7.83 -33.60 38.69
N GLU A 48 6.65 -33.80 39.27
CA GLU A 48 6.33 -34.96 40.11
C GLU A 48 6.07 -36.25 39.29
N PHE A 49 5.94 -36.14 37.97
CA PHE A 49 5.74 -37.28 37.08
C PHE A 49 7.03 -38.09 36.94
N ARG A 50 7.05 -39.31 37.48
CA ARG A 50 8.23 -40.19 37.40
C ARG A 50 8.63 -40.59 35.99
N SER A 51 7.66 -40.70 35.08
CA SER A 51 7.90 -41.04 33.68
C SER A 51 8.21 -39.81 32.82
N LEU A 52 8.20 -38.59 33.35
CA LEU A 52 8.58 -37.39 32.61
C LEU A 52 10.07 -37.46 32.25
N THR A 53 10.39 -37.38 30.97
CA THR A 53 11.79 -37.40 30.49
C THR A 53 12.25 -36.00 30.09
N THR A 54 11.42 -35.27 29.35
CA THR A 54 11.81 -34.01 28.71
C THR A 54 10.64 -33.04 28.68
N VAL A 55 10.93 -31.75 28.88
CA VAL A 55 10.02 -30.65 28.54
C VAL A 55 10.69 -29.81 27.46
N LEU A 56 10.01 -29.65 26.33
CA LEU A 56 10.49 -28.90 25.18
C LEU A 56 9.61 -27.68 24.95
N TYR A 57 10.25 -26.56 24.61
CA TYR A 57 9.55 -25.39 24.09
C TYR A 57 9.21 -25.65 22.62
N ALA A 58 7.91 -25.77 22.33
CA ALA A 58 7.36 -26.04 21.01
C ALA A 58 6.22 -25.04 20.78
N PRO A 59 6.54 -23.79 20.39
CA PRO A 59 5.52 -22.83 19.99
C PRO A 59 4.90 -23.27 18.65
N GLY A 60 3.67 -22.87 18.35
CA GLY A 60 3.08 -23.19 17.05
C GLY A 60 1.66 -23.75 17.12
N ALA A 61 1.08 -23.94 15.93
CA ALA A 61 -0.27 -24.45 15.74
C ALA A 61 -0.34 -25.94 16.07
N ASN A 62 0.59 -26.73 15.53
CA ASN A 62 0.76 -28.15 15.84
C ASN A 62 1.64 -28.32 17.09
N PRO A 63 1.10 -28.79 18.24
CA PRO A 63 1.91 -28.94 19.45
C PRO A 63 3.01 -30.02 19.39
N PHE A 64 3.05 -30.84 18.33
CA PHE A 64 3.93 -32.00 18.18
C PHE A 64 4.88 -31.91 16.99
N TRP A 65 4.94 -30.78 16.27
CA TRP A 65 5.77 -30.64 15.06
C TRP A 65 7.25 -30.96 15.30
N VAL A 66 7.78 -30.70 16.51
CA VAL A 66 9.18 -31.00 16.89
C VAL A 66 9.50 -32.51 16.85
N LEU A 67 8.48 -33.36 16.87
CA LEU A 67 8.62 -34.82 16.78
C LEU A 67 8.42 -35.33 15.34
N GLU A 68 8.32 -34.44 14.35
CA GLU A 68 7.95 -34.79 12.97
C GLU A 68 6.65 -35.61 12.95
N HIS A 69 5.72 -35.26 13.85
CA HIS A 69 4.47 -35.98 14.04
C HIS A 69 3.29 -35.13 13.56
N TYR A 70 2.69 -35.58 12.45
CA TYR A 70 1.59 -34.92 11.76
C TYR A 70 0.43 -35.93 11.66
N SER A 71 -0.43 -36.00 12.68
CA SER A 71 -1.47 -37.05 12.76
C SER A 71 -2.46 -37.01 11.60
N ASP A 72 -2.84 -35.80 11.20
CA ASP A 72 -3.82 -35.55 10.14
C ASP A 72 -3.27 -34.60 9.08
N ARG A 73 -2.65 -33.50 9.52
CA ARG A 73 -2.01 -32.49 8.68
C ARG A 73 -0.82 -31.84 9.41
N ILE A 74 0.14 -31.30 8.66
CA ILE A 74 1.32 -30.57 9.14
C ILE A 74 0.88 -29.29 9.85
N PHE A 75 0.01 -28.50 9.18
CA PHE A 75 -0.52 -27.24 9.68
C PHE A 75 -2.00 -27.40 10.07
N PRO A 76 -2.34 -27.79 11.32
CA PRO A 76 -3.71 -28.14 11.72
C PRO A 76 -4.72 -27.02 11.42
N GLU A 77 -5.98 -27.40 11.18
CA GLU A 77 -7.07 -26.44 11.08
C GLU A 77 -7.09 -25.52 12.30
N PRO A 78 -7.48 -24.24 12.17
CA PRO A 78 -7.47 -23.30 13.30
C PRO A 78 -8.27 -23.81 14.52
N ALA A 79 -9.34 -24.59 14.30
CA ALA A 79 -10.12 -25.23 15.36
C ALA A 79 -9.35 -26.29 16.17
N ASP A 80 -8.38 -26.96 15.56
CA ASP A 80 -7.56 -28.00 16.18
C ASP A 80 -6.20 -27.48 16.67
N ALA A 81 -5.75 -26.35 16.11
CA ALA A 81 -4.54 -25.64 16.49
C ALA A 81 -4.57 -25.11 17.93
N VAL A 82 -3.39 -24.99 18.55
CA VAL A 82 -3.24 -24.48 19.92
C VAL A 82 -2.71 -23.03 20.00
N ASP A 83 -2.26 -22.51 18.85
CA ASP A 83 -1.68 -21.18 18.63
C ASP A 83 -1.60 -20.91 17.10
N TYR A 84 -1.10 -19.73 16.71
CA TYR A 84 -0.65 -19.45 15.35
C TYR A 84 0.54 -20.33 14.96
N VAL A 85 0.71 -20.58 13.65
CA VAL A 85 1.89 -21.25 13.10
C VAL A 85 3.14 -20.48 13.51
N SER A 86 4.11 -21.19 14.07
CA SER A 86 5.39 -20.58 14.45
C SER A 86 6.37 -20.60 13.28
N TYR A 87 7.33 -19.67 13.25
CA TYR A 87 8.35 -19.66 12.19
C TYR A 87 9.14 -20.99 12.10
N PRO A 88 9.62 -21.59 13.22
CA PRO A 88 10.29 -22.90 13.15
C PRO A 88 9.39 -24.04 12.64
N GLU A 89 8.11 -24.03 13.03
CA GLU A 89 7.11 -24.99 12.54
C GLU A 89 6.89 -24.85 11.03
N PHE A 90 6.79 -23.60 10.53
CA PHE A 90 6.69 -23.31 9.10
C PHE A 90 7.90 -23.83 8.33
N VAL A 91 9.12 -23.51 8.78
CA VAL A 91 10.34 -23.94 8.09
C VAL A 91 10.41 -25.46 7.99
N GLN A 92 10.14 -26.17 9.09
CA GLN A 92 10.16 -27.63 9.09
C GLN A 92 9.00 -28.21 8.26
N GLY A 93 7.79 -27.66 8.40
CA GLY A 93 6.60 -28.16 7.71
C GLY A 93 6.68 -28.01 6.20
N VAL A 94 7.17 -26.88 5.69
CA VAL A 94 7.34 -26.68 4.24
C VAL A 94 8.46 -27.56 3.68
N ALA A 95 9.55 -27.77 4.44
CA ALA A 95 10.59 -28.71 4.04
C ALA A 95 10.06 -30.15 3.93
N GLU A 96 9.16 -30.55 4.83
CA GLU A 96 8.48 -31.85 4.74
C GLU A 96 7.55 -31.91 3.52
N LEU A 97 6.77 -30.85 3.24
CA LEU A 97 5.94 -30.79 2.04
C LEU A 97 6.75 -30.90 0.74
N GLU A 98 7.90 -30.22 0.63
CA GLU A 98 8.79 -30.38 -0.53
C GLU A 98 9.36 -31.81 -0.63
N ASN A 99 9.66 -32.44 0.50
CA ASN A 99 10.19 -33.80 0.54
C ASN A 99 9.14 -34.84 0.11
N GLU A 100 7.89 -34.69 0.56
CA GLU A 100 6.78 -35.59 0.22
C GLU A 100 6.20 -35.30 -1.18
N HIS A 101 6.20 -34.04 -1.61
CA HIS A 101 5.63 -33.57 -2.88
C HIS A 101 6.66 -32.82 -3.76
N PRO A 102 7.77 -33.48 -4.14
CA PRO A 102 8.90 -32.86 -4.85
C PRO A 102 8.57 -32.29 -6.23
N ASP A 103 7.52 -32.78 -6.88
CA ASP A 103 7.10 -32.32 -8.21
C ASP A 103 6.10 -31.16 -8.12
N THR A 104 5.54 -30.89 -6.93
CA THR A 104 4.52 -29.87 -6.69
C THR A 104 5.05 -28.66 -5.92
N VAL A 105 5.89 -28.90 -4.90
CA VAL A 105 6.41 -27.86 -4.00
C VAL A 105 7.91 -27.74 -4.12
N ARG A 106 8.41 -26.50 -4.17
CA ARG A 106 9.84 -26.19 -4.05
C ARG A 106 10.06 -25.09 -3.02
N HIS A 107 10.94 -25.35 -2.06
CA HIS A 107 11.31 -24.41 -1.00
C HIS A 107 12.65 -23.77 -1.32
N VAL A 108 12.71 -22.44 -1.30
CA VAL A 108 13.90 -21.66 -1.64
C VAL A 108 14.20 -20.66 -0.53
N HIS A 109 15.48 -20.48 -0.24
CA HIS A 109 16.00 -19.44 0.64
C HIS A 109 16.62 -18.33 -0.22
N VAL A 110 16.19 -17.08 -0.02
CA VAL A 110 16.53 -15.95 -0.91
C VAL A 110 17.33 -14.83 -0.24
N GLY A 111 17.63 -14.96 1.04
CA GLY A 111 18.41 -13.96 1.80
C GLY A 111 18.08 -14.02 3.29
N GLU A 112 18.79 -13.26 4.11
CA GLU A 112 18.56 -13.22 5.56
C GLU A 112 17.89 -11.91 6.00
N SER A 113 17.12 -11.96 7.08
CA SER A 113 16.61 -10.78 7.77
C SER A 113 17.72 -10.00 8.51
N PRO A 114 17.51 -8.71 8.84
CA PRO A 114 18.48 -7.96 9.66
C PRO A 114 18.66 -8.56 11.06
N GLY A 115 17.63 -9.18 11.61
CA GLY A 115 17.67 -9.98 12.83
C GLY A 115 17.45 -9.20 14.11
N TRP A 116 17.03 -9.92 15.16
CA TRP A 116 16.86 -9.36 16.51
C TRP A 116 17.99 -9.77 17.46
N LEU A 117 18.22 -9.00 18.52
CA LEU A 117 19.08 -9.45 19.60
C LEU A 117 18.45 -10.66 20.30
N ASN A 118 19.19 -11.75 20.38
CA ASN A 118 18.82 -12.93 21.16
C ASN A 118 19.58 -12.93 22.50
N VAL A 119 18.86 -12.88 23.62
CA VAL A 119 19.48 -12.78 24.96
C VAL A 119 20.19 -14.06 25.38
N ALA A 120 19.75 -15.21 24.87
CA ALA A 120 20.32 -16.51 25.21
C ALA A 120 21.68 -16.68 24.55
N SER A 121 21.80 -16.35 23.25
CA SER A 121 23.05 -16.41 22.51
C SER A 121 23.93 -15.17 22.69
N LYS A 122 23.35 -14.03 23.08
CA LYS A 122 23.98 -12.70 23.11
C LYS A 122 24.51 -12.23 21.76
N SER A 123 23.80 -12.62 20.69
CA SER A 123 24.10 -12.23 19.30
C SER A 123 22.82 -11.77 18.60
N VAL A 124 22.99 -11.04 17.51
CA VAL A 124 21.88 -10.81 16.57
C VAL A 124 21.58 -12.15 15.90
N ALA A 125 20.33 -12.60 15.99
CA ALA A 125 19.82 -13.78 15.31
C ALA A 125 19.09 -13.31 14.05
N ARG A 126 19.74 -13.54 12.90
CA ARG A 126 19.13 -13.37 11.57
C ARG A 126 18.34 -14.63 11.22
N ASN A 127 17.31 -14.46 10.42
CA ASN A 127 16.41 -15.54 10.01
C ASN A 127 16.31 -15.55 8.49
N ASP A 128 16.21 -16.74 7.92
CA ASP A 128 16.13 -16.95 6.48
C ASP A 128 14.80 -16.39 5.93
N ILE A 129 14.87 -15.74 4.77
CA ILE A 129 13.72 -15.30 3.97
C ILE A 129 13.33 -16.43 3.01
N HIS A 130 12.11 -16.92 3.13
CA HIS A 130 11.66 -18.10 2.40
C HIS A 130 10.75 -17.74 1.23
N VAL A 131 10.93 -18.47 0.13
CA VAL A 131 10.02 -18.52 -1.01
C VAL A 131 9.56 -19.95 -1.21
N VAL A 132 8.27 -20.15 -1.39
CA VAL A 132 7.65 -21.45 -1.68
C VAL A 132 7.01 -21.37 -3.05
N GLU A 133 7.53 -22.13 -4.01
CA GLU A 133 6.94 -22.27 -5.34
C GLU A 133 5.98 -23.46 -5.33
N VAL A 134 4.79 -23.29 -5.90
CA VAL A 134 3.75 -24.32 -6.00
C VAL A 134 3.21 -24.37 -7.42
N SER A 135 3.41 -25.49 -8.10
CA SER A 135 2.95 -25.72 -9.47
C SER A 135 3.07 -27.19 -9.84
N GLU A 136 2.36 -27.66 -10.87
CA GLU A 136 2.66 -28.96 -11.49
C GLU A 136 4.05 -28.90 -12.15
N ASP A 137 4.90 -29.91 -11.96
CA ASP A 137 6.27 -29.92 -12.50
C ASP A 137 7.13 -28.72 -12.04
N VAL A 138 7.04 -28.31 -10.77
CA VAL A 138 7.67 -27.07 -10.23
C VAL A 138 9.17 -26.94 -10.51
N ARG A 139 9.87 -28.07 -10.71
CA ARG A 139 11.31 -28.12 -11.01
C ARG A 139 11.66 -28.08 -12.50
N ASP A 140 10.69 -28.26 -13.41
CA ASP A 140 10.88 -27.99 -14.84
C ASP A 140 10.73 -26.49 -15.10
N ARG A 141 11.84 -25.76 -15.07
CA ARG A 141 11.84 -24.31 -15.30
C ARG A 141 11.31 -23.91 -16.68
N SER A 142 11.43 -24.76 -17.70
CA SER A 142 10.87 -24.43 -19.02
C SER A 142 9.35 -24.59 -19.05
N ALA A 143 8.78 -25.49 -18.24
CA ALA A 143 7.35 -25.62 -18.08
C ALA A 143 6.81 -24.52 -17.16
N PHE A 144 7.43 -24.33 -15.99
CA PHE A 144 7.09 -23.30 -15.00
C PHE A 144 6.99 -21.92 -15.64
N ASN A 145 8.02 -21.49 -16.39
CA ASN A 145 8.07 -20.15 -16.97
C ASN A 145 6.99 -19.88 -18.03
N LYS A 146 6.26 -20.89 -18.51
CA LYS A 146 5.14 -20.69 -19.46
C LYS A 146 3.80 -20.47 -18.76
N LYS A 147 3.73 -20.74 -17.46
CA LYS A 147 2.51 -20.63 -16.66
C LYS A 147 2.29 -19.19 -16.24
N GLU A 148 1.03 -18.86 -16.00
CA GLU A 148 0.70 -17.62 -15.31
C GLU A 148 1.22 -17.71 -13.87
N THR A 149 2.09 -16.78 -13.50
CA THR A 149 2.70 -16.78 -12.17
C THR A 149 2.02 -15.74 -11.28
N ILE A 150 1.48 -16.20 -10.16
CA ILE A 150 0.92 -15.36 -9.09
C ILE A 150 1.94 -15.28 -7.97
N VAL A 151 2.45 -14.08 -7.70
CA VAL A 151 3.36 -13.85 -6.57
C VAL A 151 2.56 -13.34 -5.37
N ALA A 152 2.67 -14.01 -4.23
CA ALA A 152 1.98 -13.65 -3.00
C ALA A 152 2.98 -13.33 -1.88
N SER A 153 2.94 -12.12 -1.31
CA SER A 153 3.69 -11.74 -0.11
C SER A 153 2.85 -11.99 1.12
N LEU A 154 3.35 -12.81 2.05
CA LEU A 154 2.63 -13.29 3.23
C LEU A 154 3.37 -12.94 4.52
N GLY A 155 2.72 -12.16 5.37
CA GLY A 155 3.30 -11.73 6.65
C GLY A 155 4.44 -10.75 6.47
N ILE A 156 4.31 -9.83 5.51
CA ILE A 156 5.23 -8.69 5.38
C ILE A 156 5.28 -7.89 6.67
N HIS A 157 4.14 -7.67 7.32
CA HIS A 157 4.10 -7.29 8.71
C HIS A 157 3.93 -8.55 9.56
N GLY A 158 4.85 -8.76 10.50
CA GLY A 158 4.82 -9.98 11.31
C GLY A 158 3.59 -10.10 12.19
N ASP A 159 2.94 -8.98 12.52
CA ASP A 159 1.69 -8.87 13.28
C ASP A 159 0.41 -8.87 12.41
N GLU A 160 0.52 -9.37 11.18
CA GLU A 160 -0.61 -9.57 10.26
C GLU A 160 -0.54 -11.03 9.77
N ARG A 161 -1.25 -11.92 10.47
CA ARG A 161 -1.00 -13.38 10.43
C ARG A 161 -1.89 -14.12 9.45
N ALA A 162 -3.05 -13.59 9.10
CA ALA A 162 -4.04 -14.29 8.30
C ALA A 162 -3.45 -14.81 6.97
N GLY A 163 -2.65 -13.98 6.28
CA GLY A 163 -2.00 -14.38 5.02
C GLY A 163 -1.05 -15.56 5.18
N VAL A 164 -0.28 -15.60 6.27
CA VAL A 164 0.63 -16.73 6.54
C VAL A 164 -0.14 -17.97 6.94
N GLU A 165 -1.15 -17.85 7.80
CA GLU A 165 -1.97 -18.97 8.24
C GLU A 165 -2.72 -19.62 7.07
N ALA A 166 -3.29 -18.82 6.17
CA ALA A 166 -3.97 -19.30 4.97
C ALA A 166 -2.98 -19.89 3.95
N GLY A 167 -1.88 -19.19 3.66
CA GLY A 167 -0.94 -19.61 2.62
C GLY A 167 -0.32 -20.97 2.89
N VAL A 168 0.12 -21.26 4.12
CA VAL A 168 0.74 -22.56 4.43
C VAL A 168 -0.25 -23.72 4.39
N ARG A 169 -1.52 -23.46 4.75
CA ARG A 169 -2.60 -24.45 4.69
C ARG A 169 -3.02 -24.70 3.26
N PHE A 170 -3.18 -23.65 2.46
CA PHE A 170 -3.41 -23.73 1.02
C PHE A 170 -2.38 -24.61 0.29
N VAL A 171 -1.07 -24.43 0.56
CA VAL A 171 -0.03 -25.30 -0.05
C VAL A 171 -0.21 -26.76 0.36
N GLU A 172 -0.48 -27.02 1.64
CA GLU A 172 -0.75 -28.38 2.11
C GLU A 172 -2.02 -28.96 1.49
N ASP A 173 -3.07 -28.17 1.32
CA ASP A 173 -4.37 -28.59 0.78
C ASP A 173 -4.29 -28.90 -0.72
N ILE A 174 -3.44 -28.18 -1.46
CA ILE A 174 -3.01 -28.58 -2.81
C ILE A 174 -2.34 -29.96 -2.78
N CYS A 175 -1.33 -30.16 -1.93
CA CYS A 175 -0.57 -31.40 -1.86
C CYS A 175 -1.46 -32.62 -1.51
N ARG A 176 -2.50 -32.37 -0.72
CA ARG A 176 -3.50 -33.37 -0.31
C ARG A 176 -4.60 -33.59 -1.35
N GLY A 177 -4.67 -32.76 -2.39
CA GLY A 177 -5.70 -32.82 -3.43
C GLY A 177 -7.09 -32.46 -2.93
N VAL A 178 -7.18 -31.53 -1.97
CA VAL A 178 -8.46 -31.04 -1.42
C VAL A 178 -8.74 -29.57 -1.72
N SER A 179 -7.75 -28.82 -2.24
CA SER A 179 -7.99 -27.46 -2.75
C SER A 179 -8.52 -27.49 -4.18
N ASP A 180 -9.47 -26.61 -4.47
CA ASP A 180 -10.04 -26.44 -5.81
C ASP A 180 -9.04 -25.83 -6.80
N ALA A 181 -7.93 -25.25 -6.32
CA ALA A 181 -6.86 -24.72 -7.15
C ALA A 181 -5.93 -25.79 -7.74
N ALA A 182 -5.99 -27.05 -7.27
CA ALA A 182 -5.04 -28.10 -7.64
C ALA A 182 -5.02 -28.36 -9.17
N ASP A 183 -6.19 -28.41 -9.81
CA ASP A 183 -6.30 -28.67 -11.25
C ASP A 183 -5.74 -27.51 -12.11
N ALA A 184 -5.80 -26.27 -11.59
CA ALA A 184 -5.30 -25.07 -12.26
C ALA A 184 -3.78 -25.01 -12.30
N LEU A 185 -3.06 -25.79 -11.48
CA LEU A 185 -1.60 -25.77 -11.42
C LEU A 185 -0.90 -26.24 -12.71
N ASN A 186 -1.65 -26.77 -13.68
CA ASN A 186 -1.14 -27.06 -15.02
C ASN A 186 -0.79 -25.78 -15.79
N ASP A 187 -1.61 -24.74 -15.63
CA ASP A 187 -1.51 -23.46 -16.35
C ASP A 187 -1.08 -22.30 -15.44
N THR A 188 -1.19 -22.49 -14.12
CA THR A 188 -0.90 -21.49 -13.09
C THR A 188 0.22 -21.96 -12.15
N ALA A 189 1.01 -21.01 -11.65
CA ALA A 189 2.01 -21.23 -10.61
C ALA A 189 1.84 -20.18 -9.50
N PHE A 190 1.99 -20.61 -8.25
CA PHE A 190 2.04 -19.71 -7.09
C PHE A 190 3.47 -19.59 -6.58
N VAL A 191 3.88 -18.37 -6.26
CA VAL A 191 5.18 -18.05 -5.63
C VAL A 191 4.89 -17.29 -4.34
N LEU A 192 4.95 -18.00 -3.21
CA LEU A 192 4.63 -17.46 -1.89
C LEU A 192 5.91 -16.98 -1.20
N VAL A 193 6.00 -15.70 -0.89
CA VAL A 193 7.16 -15.05 -0.26
C VAL A 193 6.83 -14.72 1.19
N PHE A 194 7.75 -15.03 2.11
CA PHE A 194 7.61 -14.74 3.55
C PHE A 194 8.70 -13.74 3.98
N PRO A 195 8.52 -12.42 3.74
CA PRO A 195 9.62 -11.46 3.73
C PRO A 195 10.02 -10.91 5.12
N ASN A 196 9.26 -11.17 6.19
CA ASN A 196 9.55 -10.64 7.52
C ASN A 196 9.50 -11.72 8.64
N PRO A 197 10.46 -12.65 8.65
CA PRO A 197 10.58 -13.61 9.75
C PRO A 197 10.94 -12.93 11.07
N ASP A 198 11.55 -11.74 11.06
CA ASP A 198 11.88 -10.99 12.29
C ASP A 198 10.64 -10.57 13.06
N GLY A 199 9.63 -10.03 12.37
CA GLY A 199 8.32 -9.71 12.95
C GLY A 199 7.59 -10.96 13.43
N TRP A 200 7.88 -12.12 12.84
CA TRP A 200 7.35 -13.42 13.28
C TRP A 200 8.01 -13.91 14.56
N VAL A 201 9.34 -13.90 14.66
CA VAL A 201 10.10 -14.42 15.80
C VAL A 201 10.18 -13.45 16.99
N SER A 202 9.69 -12.22 16.85
CA SER A 202 9.65 -11.22 17.93
C SER A 202 8.83 -11.66 19.14
N ARG A 203 7.90 -12.60 18.96
CA ARG A 203 7.11 -13.21 20.06
C ARG A 203 7.88 -14.21 20.91
N LEU A 204 9.08 -14.62 20.48
CA LEU A 204 9.86 -15.61 21.22
C LEU A 204 10.43 -14.99 22.51
N PRO A 205 10.44 -15.73 23.63
CA PRO A 205 10.76 -15.18 24.95
C PRO A 205 12.22 -14.75 25.13
N PHE A 206 13.08 -15.05 24.16
CA PHE A 206 14.50 -14.69 24.17
C PHE A 206 14.85 -13.60 23.16
N THR A 207 13.87 -13.09 22.42
CA THR A 207 14.02 -11.99 21.47
C THR A 207 13.80 -10.66 22.19
N VAL A 208 14.63 -9.66 21.93
CA VAL A 208 14.46 -8.31 22.53
C VAL A 208 14.32 -7.25 21.46
N ASP A 209 13.41 -6.32 21.74
CA ASP A 209 13.36 -5.06 21.02
C ASP A 209 14.57 -4.19 21.39
N GLY A 210 15.38 -3.84 20.38
CA GLY A 210 16.47 -2.89 20.53
C GLY A 210 17.88 -3.46 20.50
N ARG A 211 18.81 -2.61 20.03
CA ARG A 211 20.26 -2.79 20.13
C ARG A 211 20.73 -2.32 21.52
N PHE A 212 21.86 -2.82 22.04
CA PHE A 212 22.39 -2.44 23.36
C PHE A 212 22.42 -0.90 23.55
N GLY A 213 21.63 -0.37 24.51
CA GLY A 213 21.69 1.03 24.93
C GLY A 213 20.45 1.90 24.65
N GLN A 214 19.43 1.39 23.97
CA GLN A 214 18.15 2.12 23.83
C GLN A 214 17.24 1.91 25.05
N THR A 215 16.55 2.95 25.51
CA THR A 215 15.72 2.93 26.73
C THR A 215 14.37 2.24 26.56
N ARG A 216 14.04 1.71 25.38
CA ARG A 216 12.82 0.91 25.11
C ARG A 216 12.94 -0.55 25.57
N PHE A 217 13.59 -0.79 26.70
CA PHE A 217 13.70 -2.13 27.30
C PHE A 217 12.41 -2.63 27.96
N ASN A 218 11.42 -1.77 28.14
CA ASN A 218 10.19 -2.06 28.87
C ASN A 218 9.02 -1.37 28.17
N ASP A 219 8.10 -2.15 27.60
CA ASP A 219 6.63 -2.03 27.84
C ASP A 219 5.72 -2.69 26.78
N ALA A 220 6.24 -3.33 25.72
CA ALA A 220 5.44 -4.16 24.81
C ALA A 220 6.27 -5.35 24.26
N GLY A 221 6.40 -6.47 24.97
CA GLY A 221 5.43 -7.57 24.96
C GLY A 221 5.92 -8.64 23.98
N ASN A 222 6.14 -9.88 24.42
CA ASN A 222 6.51 -11.02 23.56
C ASN A 222 5.37 -11.35 22.58
N THR A 223 5.20 -10.54 21.54
CA THR A 223 4.17 -10.66 20.51
C THR A 223 4.79 -10.45 19.13
N PHE A 224 4.03 -10.78 18.10
CA PHE A 224 4.36 -10.46 16.71
C PHE A 224 4.55 -8.96 16.50
N LYS A 225 5.35 -8.57 15.50
CA LYS A 225 5.65 -7.16 15.20
C LYS A 225 5.57 -6.84 13.73
N ARG A 226 5.12 -5.61 13.45
CA ARG A 226 5.12 -5.00 12.13
C ARG A 226 6.51 -4.91 11.50
N ASN A 227 7.46 -4.32 12.23
CA ASN A 227 8.78 -3.98 11.69
C ASN A 227 9.76 -5.17 11.68
N THR A 228 10.79 -5.05 10.85
CA THR A 228 11.95 -5.96 10.84
C THR A 228 12.86 -5.74 12.06
N GLY A 229 13.89 -6.58 12.27
CA GLY A 229 14.87 -6.42 13.35
C GLY A 229 15.72 -5.14 13.29
N ALA A 230 15.71 -4.44 12.14
CA ALA A 230 16.31 -3.12 11.98
C ALA A 230 15.35 -1.95 12.29
N ASP A 231 14.11 -2.25 12.71
CA ASP A 231 13.04 -1.27 12.98
C ASP A 231 12.58 -0.49 11.74
N HIS A 232 12.63 -1.14 10.56
CA HIS A 232 12.03 -0.64 9.33
C HIS A 232 10.71 -1.33 9.05
N ASP A 233 9.73 -0.56 8.58
CA ASP A 233 8.50 -1.08 7.98
C ASP A 233 8.86 -1.75 6.63
N PRO A 234 8.75 -3.10 6.52
CA PRO A 234 9.13 -3.83 5.31
C PRO A 234 8.20 -3.57 4.13
N ASN A 235 7.04 -2.93 4.30
CA ASN A 235 6.21 -2.44 3.21
C ASN A 235 6.55 -0.99 2.83
N ARG A 236 7.74 -0.50 3.19
CA ARG A 236 8.29 0.82 2.80
C ARG A 236 9.71 0.74 2.22
N ILE A 237 10.22 -0.47 1.96
CA ILE A 237 11.62 -0.70 1.55
C ILE A 237 11.76 -1.14 0.09
N TYR A 238 10.72 -1.20 -0.72
CA TYR A 238 10.85 -1.63 -2.12
C TYR A 238 11.20 -0.45 -3.05
N PRO A 239 11.94 -0.68 -4.16
CA PRO A 239 12.36 0.39 -5.07
C PRO A 239 11.25 0.78 -6.06
N THR A 240 10.22 1.47 -5.59
CA THR A 240 9.09 1.92 -6.44
C THR A 240 9.46 3.10 -7.34
N VAL A 241 8.95 3.14 -8.57
CA VAL A 241 9.02 4.30 -9.45
C VAL A 241 8.21 5.48 -8.85
N GLY A 242 8.70 6.70 -9.05
CA GLY A 242 8.06 7.91 -8.53
C GLY A 242 8.67 8.40 -7.23
N TRP A 243 7.88 9.14 -6.46
CA TRP A 243 8.31 9.74 -5.20
C TRP A 243 8.69 8.69 -4.15
N ILE A 244 9.88 8.81 -3.56
CA ILE A 244 10.34 8.04 -2.42
C ILE A 244 10.53 8.95 -1.20
N ASN A 245 10.04 8.50 -0.05
CA ASN A 245 10.32 9.19 1.21
C ASN A 245 11.81 9.06 1.55
N ALA A 246 12.47 10.18 1.89
CA ALA A 246 13.87 10.21 2.29
C ALA A 246 14.18 9.30 3.50
N ASP A 247 13.18 8.97 4.32
CA ASP A 247 13.36 8.10 5.49
C ASP A 247 13.32 6.60 5.16
N HIS A 248 12.98 6.22 3.93
CA HIS A 248 12.92 4.83 3.51
C HIS A 248 14.29 4.27 3.12
N TYR A 249 14.40 2.94 3.12
CA TYR A 249 15.58 2.20 2.64
C TYR A 249 15.16 1.34 1.44
N PRO A 250 15.08 1.91 0.23
CA PRO A 250 14.74 1.14 -0.96
C PRO A 250 15.81 0.07 -1.27
N ALA A 251 15.42 -1.19 -1.21
CA ALA A 251 16.22 -2.38 -1.39
C ALA A 251 16.36 -2.71 -2.88
N GLU A 252 17.20 -1.94 -3.57
CA GLU A 252 17.51 -2.14 -4.98
C GLU A 252 18.84 -2.88 -5.13
N PRO A 253 18.84 -4.20 -5.42
CA PRO A 253 20.07 -4.99 -5.47
C PRO A 253 20.97 -4.66 -6.65
N LYS A 254 20.45 -4.05 -7.73
CA LYS A 254 21.23 -3.72 -8.93
C LYS A 254 21.74 -2.27 -8.96
N GLY A 255 21.45 -1.53 -7.89
CA GLY A 255 21.80 -0.11 -7.81
C GLY A 255 21.19 0.73 -8.93
N THR A 256 22.05 1.40 -9.66
CA THR A 256 21.68 2.46 -10.61
C THR A 256 21.50 1.97 -12.03
N ASP A 257 22.06 0.81 -12.36
CA ASP A 257 21.73 0.09 -13.58
C ASP A 257 20.83 -1.12 -13.25
N LEU A 258 20.10 -1.64 -14.24
CA LEU A 258 19.23 -2.80 -14.05
C LEU A 258 19.85 -4.08 -14.65
N SER A 259 21.08 -3.96 -15.14
CA SER A 259 21.77 -5.04 -15.85
C SER A 259 22.72 -5.73 -14.88
N ASP A 260 22.31 -6.90 -14.40
CA ASP A 260 23.16 -7.72 -13.53
C ASP A 260 24.46 -8.08 -14.28
N ASP A 261 25.59 -7.55 -13.79
CA ASP A 261 26.92 -7.81 -14.33
C ASP A 261 27.74 -8.78 -13.46
N ARG A 262 27.28 -9.07 -12.22
CA ARG A 262 27.97 -9.89 -11.21
C ARG A 262 26.98 -10.51 -10.22
N ALA A 263 27.25 -11.75 -9.82
CA ALA A 263 26.47 -12.41 -8.78
C ALA A 263 26.48 -11.63 -7.44
N GLY A 264 25.29 -11.41 -6.88
CA GLY A 264 25.07 -10.73 -5.60
C GLY A 264 24.61 -9.29 -5.79
N THR A 265 24.67 -8.50 -4.72
CA THR A 265 24.34 -7.07 -4.76
C THR A 265 25.42 -6.29 -5.51
N ASP A 266 25.00 -5.39 -6.40
CA ASP A 266 25.90 -4.62 -7.24
C ASP A 266 26.74 -3.64 -6.44
N SER A 267 27.97 -3.40 -6.92
CA SER A 267 28.94 -2.56 -6.20
C SER A 267 28.59 -1.07 -6.15
N ASP A 268 27.57 -0.66 -6.91
CA ASP A 268 27.02 0.69 -6.92
C ASP A 268 25.79 0.82 -5.98
N VAL A 269 25.33 -0.27 -5.37
CA VAL A 269 24.44 -0.21 -4.22
C VAL A 269 25.16 0.53 -3.08
N PRO A 270 24.48 1.46 -2.39
CA PRO A 270 25.16 2.29 -1.40
C PRO A 270 25.59 1.44 -0.20
N ALA A 271 26.88 1.49 0.14
CA ALA A 271 27.40 0.91 1.38
C ALA A 271 27.44 1.94 2.54
N GLU A 272 27.50 3.24 2.22
CA GLU A 272 27.57 4.36 3.16
C GLU A 272 26.91 5.60 2.51
N PRO A 273 26.23 6.49 3.26
CA PRO A 273 25.97 6.44 4.71
C PRO A 273 24.82 5.50 5.10
N ARG A 274 24.26 4.76 4.14
CA ARG A 274 23.16 3.82 4.34
C ARG A 274 23.70 2.41 4.07
N ASP A 275 23.83 1.63 5.13
CA ASP A 275 24.34 0.25 5.07
C ASP A 275 23.20 -0.69 4.64
N TYR A 276 22.82 -0.66 3.36
CA TYR A 276 21.64 -1.37 2.84
C TYR A 276 21.71 -2.88 3.06
N GLU A 277 22.91 -3.47 2.92
CA GLU A 277 23.17 -4.89 3.18
C GLU A 277 22.98 -5.28 4.65
N HIS A 278 23.00 -4.31 5.58
CA HIS A 278 22.72 -4.53 6.99
C HIS A 278 21.29 -4.14 7.39
N GLU A 279 20.76 -3.07 6.82
CA GLU A 279 19.47 -2.50 7.21
C GLU A 279 18.28 -3.20 6.54
N VAL A 280 18.41 -3.61 5.27
CA VAL A 280 17.34 -4.27 4.49
C VAL A 280 17.81 -5.49 3.67
N PRO A 281 18.65 -6.40 4.21
CA PRO A 281 19.19 -7.54 3.45
C PRO A 281 18.11 -8.44 2.85
N GLY A 282 17.03 -8.70 3.60
CA GLY A 282 15.92 -9.53 3.13
C GLY A 282 15.18 -8.92 1.94
N GLY A 283 14.98 -7.59 1.94
CA GLY A 283 14.36 -6.89 0.81
C GLY A 283 15.20 -6.98 -0.47
N LEU A 284 16.54 -6.88 -0.33
CA LEU A 284 17.46 -7.02 -1.47
C LEU A 284 17.36 -8.41 -2.09
N GLY A 285 17.36 -9.45 -1.24
CA GLY A 285 17.22 -10.84 -1.68
C GLY A 285 15.87 -11.14 -2.35
N VAL A 286 14.77 -10.59 -1.81
CA VAL A 286 13.43 -10.73 -2.40
C VAL A 286 13.36 -10.07 -3.78
N VAL A 287 13.82 -8.82 -3.91
CA VAL A 287 13.79 -8.10 -5.19
C VAL A 287 14.64 -8.81 -6.24
N ASP A 288 15.83 -9.27 -5.86
CA ASP A 288 16.74 -9.99 -6.77
C ASP A 288 16.12 -11.30 -7.26
N HIS A 289 15.63 -12.13 -6.32
CA HIS A 289 15.03 -13.42 -6.64
C HIS A 289 13.76 -13.29 -7.48
N LEU A 290 12.86 -12.36 -7.14
CA LEU A 290 11.58 -12.22 -7.84
C LEU A 290 11.72 -11.72 -9.28
N ARG A 291 12.76 -10.93 -9.58
CA ARG A 291 13.07 -10.53 -10.98
C ARG A 291 13.48 -11.70 -11.87
N GLY A 292 13.75 -12.87 -11.30
CA GLY A 292 14.05 -14.10 -12.03
C GLY A 292 12.83 -14.82 -12.58
N TYR A 293 11.61 -14.43 -12.21
CA TYR A 293 10.38 -15.04 -12.74
C TYR A 293 9.95 -14.39 -14.06
N GLU A 294 9.42 -15.23 -14.95
CA GLU A 294 8.78 -14.82 -16.21
C GLU A 294 7.26 -14.96 -16.06
N ASN A 295 6.48 -14.20 -16.84
CA ASN A 295 5.02 -14.28 -16.88
C ASN A 295 4.32 -14.09 -15.52
N VAL A 296 4.82 -13.15 -14.71
CA VAL A 296 4.13 -12.72 -13.48
C VAL A 296 2.89 -11.91 -13.87
N THR A 297 1.70 -12.48 -13.69
CA THR A 297 0.42 -11.83 -14.04
C THR A 297 -0.16 -11.03 -12.88
N TRP A 298 0.03 -11.52 -11.65
CA TRP A 298 -0.47 -10.91 -10.42
C TRP A 298 0.59 -10.86 -9.34
N ALA A 299 0.57 -9.77 -8.56
CA ALA A 299 1.34 -9.64 -7.33
C ALA A 299 0.40 -9.21 -6.20
N VAL A 300 0.29 -10.04 -5.17
CA VAL A 300 -0.71 -9.90 -4.11
C VAL A 300 0.01 -9.79 -2.78
N ASP A 301 -0.22 -8.70 -2.05
CA ASP A 301 0.36 -8.49 -0.74
C ASP A 301 -0.71 -8.68 0.33
N PHE A 302 -0.59 -9.73 1.15
CA PHE A 302 -1.58 -10.05 2.18
C PHE A 302 -1.22 -9.34 3.49
N HIS A 303 -2.06 -8.38 3.87
CA HIS A 303 -1.99 -7.57 5.09
C HIS A 303 -3.15 -7.86 6.02
N GLY A 304 -3.07 -7.28 7.21
CA GLY A 304 -4.12 -7.27 8.20
C GLY A 304 -4.29 -5.90 8.81
N MET A 305 -5.54 -5.53 9.12
CA MET A 305 -5.90 -4.24 9.67
C MET A 305 -6.59 -4.36 11.02
N PHE A 306 -6.54 -3.29 11.81
CA PHE A 306 -7.08 -3.27 13.16
C PHE A 306 -8.58 -3.57 13.21
N ALA A 307 -9.37 -2.80 12.46
CA ALA A 307 -10.83 -2.86 12.50
C ALA A 307 -11.41 -2.30 11.20
N SER A 308 -12.47 -2.94 10.69
CA SER A 308 -13.20 -2.48 9.52
C SER A 308 -14.60 -3.09 9.46
N GLU A 309 -15.51 -2.42 8.75
CA GLU A 309 -16.83 -2.93 8.37
C GLU A 309 -16.77 -3.97 7.23
N LYS A 310 -15.60 -4.10 6.58
CA LYS A 310 -15.35 -5.07 5.51
C LYS A 310 -14.37 -6.12 6.00
N LEU A 311 -14.69 -7.40 5.85
CA LEU A 311 -13.81 -8.49 6.26
C LEU A 311 -12.48 -8.44 5.50
N VAL A 312 -12.53 -8.22 4.19
CA VAL A 312 -11.38 -8.01 3.32
C VAL A 312 -11.53 -6.68 2.59
N LYS A 313 -10.45 -5.92 2.45
CA LYS A 313 -10.36 -4.84 1.45
C LYS A 313 -9.34 -5.20 0.38
N LEU A 314 -9.64 -4.89 -0.88
CA LEU A 314 -8.72 -4.96 -2.00
C LEU A 314 -8.26 -3.56 -2.40
N LEU A 315 -6.94 -3.36 -2.44
CA LEU A 315 -6.30 -2.08 -2.69
C LEU A 315 -5.39 -2.19 -3.91
N ALA A 316 -5.72 -1.49 -5.00
CA ALA A 316 -4.86 -1.43 -6.17
C ALA A 316 -3.56 -0.64 -5.85
N GLY A 317 -2.40 -1.20 -6.19
CA GLY A 317 -1.09 -0.63 -5.86
C GLY A 317 -0.87 0.81 -6.34
N ASN A 318 0.06 1.54 -5.71
CA ASN A 318 0.47 2.89 -6.11
C ASN A 318 1.48 2.84 -7.28
N ALA A 319 1.05 2.32 -8.43
CA ALA A 319 1.84 2.20 -9.66
C ALA A 319 1.05 2.68 -10.89
N THR A 320 1.70 2.73 -12.04
CA THR A 320 1.03 3.00 -13.31
C THR A 320 0.47 1.70 -13.87
N PHE A 321 -0.82 1.69 -14.18
CA PHE A 321 -1.47 0.62 -14.93
C PHE A 321 -1.99 1.20 -16.25
N ASP A 322 -2.05 0.37 -17.29
CA ASP A 322 -2.91 0.68 -18.42
C ASP A 322 -4.38 0.44 -18.05
N PHE A 323 -5.28 0.74 -18.98
CA PHE A 323 -6.71 0.56 -18.76
C PHE A 323 -7.09 -0.90 -18.55
N THR A 324 -6.52 -1.82 -19.33
CA THR A 324 -6.86 -3.25 -19.27
C THR A 324 -6.51 -3.82 -17.91
N ASP A 325 -5.32 -3.53 -17.39
CA ASP A 325 -4.91 -3.98 -16.06
C ASP A 325 -5.70 -3.26 -14.95
N ALA A 326 -5.95 -1.96 -15.09
CA ALA A 326 -6.78 -1.23 -14.13
C ALA A 326 -8.20 -1.81 -14.05
N HIS A 327 -8.79 -2.20 -15.18
CA HIS A 327 -10.10 -2.84 -15.25
C HIS A 327 -10.08 -4.27 -14.70
N ALA A 328 -9.11 -5.08 -15.10
CA ALA A 328 -8.96 -6.47 -14.63
C ALA A 328 -8.88 -6.57 -13.10
N ILE A 329 -8.25 -5.60 -12.44
CA ILE A 329 -8.23 -5.52 -10.97
C ILE A 329 -9.64 -5.40 -10.37
N PHE A 330 -10.50 -4.56 -10.94
CA PHE A 330 -11.86 -4.37 -10.42
C PHE A 330 -12.83 -5.46 -10.87
N ASP A 331 -12.61 -6.05 -12.05
CA ASP A 331 -13.34 -7.23 -12.51
C ASP A 331 -13.04 -8.45 -11.62
N PHE A 332 -11.75 -8.68 -11.32
CA PHE A 332 -11.33 -9.68 -10.33
C PHE A 332 -11.96 -9.40 -8.95
N ALA A 333 -12.07 -8.15 -8.53
CA ALA A 333 -12.73 -7.82 -7.27
C ALA A 333 -14.20 -8.27 -7.24
N GLY A 334 -14.94 -8.22 -8.36
CA GLY A 334 -16.32 -8.71 -8.45
C GLY A 334 -16.43 -10.22 -8.38
N HIS A 335 -15.50 -10.91 -9.05
CA HIS A 335 -15.34 -12.35 -8.93
C HIS A 335 -15.05 -12.77 -7.48
N LEU A 336 -14.07 -12.11 -6.85
CA LEU A 336 -13.66 -12.38 -5.48
C LEU A 336 -14.79 -12.09 -4.47
N GLU A 337 -15.52 -10.99 -4.65
CA GLU A 337 -16.65 -10.66 -3.77
C GLU A 337 -17.72 -11.75 -3.78
N THR A 338 -18.05 -12.26 -4.96
CA THR A 338 -18.99 -13.38 -5.11
C THR A 338 -18.47 -14.62 -4.38
N ALA A 339 -17.21 -14.99 -4.62
CA ALA A 339 -16.58 -16.14 -3.98
C ALA A 339 -16.54 -16.01 -2.44
N LEU A 340 -16.20 -14.83 -1.92
CA LEU A 340 -16.17 -14.59 -0.47
C LEU A 340 -17.56 -14.62 0.16
N ASN A 341 -18.58 -14.06 -0.50
CA ASN A 341 -19.95 -14.13 -0.01
C ASN A 341 -20.44 -15.58 0.12
N ASP A 342 -20.14 -16.41 -0.88
CA ASP A 342 -20.50 -17.82 -0.88
C ASP A 342 -19.71 -18.63 0.17
N ALA A 343 -18.40 -18.38 0.31
CA ALA A 343 -17.53 -19.13 1.20
C ALA A 343 -17.73 -18.76 2.68
N VAL A 344 -17.82 -17.47 2.99
CA VAL A 344 -17.72 -16.98 4.37
C VAL A 344 -18.84 -16.04 4.82
N GLY A 345 -19.78 -15.65 3.95
CA GLY A 345 -20.84 -14.70 4.31
C GLY A 345 -21.73 -15.15 5.48
N ASP A 346 -22.17 -16.41 5.45
CA ASP A 346 -22.96 -17.02 6.54
C ASP A 346 -22.15 -17.15 7.84
N ILE A 347 -20.85 -17.47 7.71
CA ILE A 347 -19.93 -17.64 8.84
C ILE A 347 -19.65 -16.30 9.52
N LEU A 348 -19.40 -15.25 8.72
CA LEU A 348 -19.23 -13.88 9.18
C LEU A 348 -20.46 -13.43 9.98
N SER A 349 -21.65 -13.62 9.42
CA SER A 349 -22.91 -13.30 10.08
C SER A 349 -23.08 -14.06 11.41
N ALA A 350 -22.70 -15.34 11.46
CA ALA A 350 -22.78 -16.14 12.67
C ALA A 350 -21.74 -15.75 13.74
N ARG A 351 -20.71 -14.96 13.39
CA ARG A 351 -19.59 -14.55 14.27
C ARG A 351 -19.64 -13.07 14.68
N GLU A 352 -20.70 -12.34 14.36
CA GLU A 352 -20.90 -10.92 14.72
C GLU A 352 -20.62 -10.66 16.21
N ASP A 353 -21.25 -11.43 17.11
CA ASP A 353 -21.05 -11.32 18.57
C ASP A 353 -19.57 -11.45 19.00
N ALA A 354 -18.78 -12.27 18.32
CA ALA A 354 -17.38 -12.47 18.63
C ALA A 354 -16.54 -11.22 18.26
N PHE A 355 -16.84 -10.61 17.11
CA PHE A 355 -16.22 -9.35 16.71
C PHE A 355 -16.66 -8.20 17.61
N GLU A 356 -17.93 -8.10 17.98
CA GLU A 356 -18.40 -7.08 18.92
C GLU A 356 -17.70 -7.18 20.28
N ALA A 357 -17.55 -8.39 20.82
CA ALA A 357 -16.84 -8.60 22.07
C ALA A 357 -15.36 -8.18 21.97
N ARG A 358 -14.71 -8.50 20.84
CA ARG A 358 -13.33 -8.08 20.55
C ARG A 358 -13.21 -6.56 20.43
N ALA A 359 -14.18 -5.92 19.76
CA ALA A 359 -14.23 -4.47 19.60
C ALA A 359 -14.40 -3.74 20.93
N GLN A 360 -15.27 -4.25 21.81
CA GLN A 360 -15.45 -3.71 23.16
C GLN A 360 -14.17 -3.86 24.00
N ALA A 361 -13.53 -5.03 23.96
CA ALA A 361 -12.28 -5.28 24.67
C ALA A 361 -11.15 -4.36 24.18
N ALA A 362 -11.04 -4.18 22.87
CA ALA A 362 -10.07 -3.30 22.25
C ALA A 362 -10.31 -1.82 22.57
N ALA A 363 -11.56 -1.34 22.49
CA ALA A 363 -11.92 0.02 22.89
C ALA A 363 -11.57 0.28 24.37
N SER A 364 -11.88 -0.68 25.25
CA SER A 364 -11.50 -0.61 26.66
C SER A 364 -9.99 -0.59 26.89
N TYR A 365 -9.22 -1.39 26.14
CA TYR A 365 -7.76 -1.39 26.20
C TYR A 365 -7.20 -0.01 25.81
N LEU A 366 -7.67 0.55 24.70
CA LEU A 366 -7.26 1.84 24.16
C LEU A 366 -7.74 3.03 25.01
N GLY A 367 -8.78 2.85 25.83
CA GLY A 367 -9.34 3.92 26.66
C GLY A 367 -10.21 4.91 25.89
N ILE A 368 -10.88 4.42 24.83
CA ILE A 368 -11.78 5.20 23.98
C ILE A 368 -13.24 4.80 24.24
N GLU A 369 -14.15 5.78 24.25
CA GLU A 369 -15.60 5.52 24.43
C GLU A 369 -16.29 4.96 23.17
N ARG A 370 -15.66 5.13 22.00
CA ARG A 370 -16.21 4.71 20.70
C ARG A 370 -15.96 3.22 20.45
N THR A 371 -16.99 2.50 20.01
CA THR A 371 -16.86 1.12 19.52
C THR A 371 -16.10 1.10 18.19
N LEU A 372 -15.11 0.21 18.08
CA LEU A 372 -14.37 -0.03 16.84
C LEU A 372 -15.27 -0.74 15.80
N PRO A 373 -15.11 -0.47 14.50
CA PRO A 373 -15.92 -1.10 13.46
C PRO A 373 -15.71 -2.62 13.41
N VAL A 374 -16.80 -3.36 13.22
CA VAL A 374 -16.80 -4.82 13.07
C VAL A 374 -17.26 -5.19 11.67
N PRO A 375 -16.70 -6.25 11.06
CA PRO A 375 -17.01 -6.60 9.69
C PRO A 375 -18.47 -7.06 9.56
N THR A 376 -19.22 -6.44 8.66
CA THR A 376 -20.59 -6.80 8.31
C THR A 376 -20.71 -7.27 6.87
N ASP A 377 -19.80 -6.83 6.00
CA ASP A 377 -19.71 -7.26 4.61
C ASP A 377 -18.37 -7.95 4.34
N THR A 378 -18.30 -8.74 3.27
CA THR A 378 -17.13 -9.56 2.96
C THR A 378 -16.01 -8.78 2.28
N LEU A 379 -16.31 -7.96 1.28
CA LEU A 379 -15.31 -7.25 0.47
C LEU A 379 -15.64 -5.76 0.29
N ALA A 380 -14.59 -4.94 0.15
CA ALA A 380 -14.63 -3.70 -0.62
C ALA A 380 -13.37 -3.58 -1.47
N ALA A 381 -13.46 -2.88 -2.60
CA ALA A 381 -12.33 -2.70 -3.51
C ALA A 381 -12.18 -1.24 -3.96
N GLY A 382 -10.93 -0.80 -4.08
CA GLY A 382 -10.59 0.55 -4.53
C GLY A 382 -9.09 0.73 -4.71
N THR A 383 -8.68 1.97 -4.93
CA THR A 383 -7.27 2.33 -4.78
C THR A 383 -6.87 2.36 -3.29
N ILE A 384 -5.56 2.43 -3.00
CA ILE A 384 -5.10 2.63 -1.62
C ILE A 384 -5.71 3.91 -1.02
N LEU A 385 -5.77 5.00 -1.79
CA LEU A 385 -6.38 6.25 -1.33
C LEU A 385 -7.87 6.07 -0.99
N ASP A 386 -8.62 5.35 -1.83
CA ASP A 386 -10.06 5.13 -1.60
C ASP A 386 -10.32 4.28 -0.34
N MET A 387 -9.50 3.26 -0.11
CA MET A 387 -9.77 2.24 0.91
C MET A 387 -9.21 2.58 2.30
N VAL A 388 -8.09 3.30 2.36
CA VAL A 388 -7.41 3.64 3.62
C VAL A 388 -7.06 5.13 3.77
N GLY A 389 -7.38 5.97 2.77
CA GLY A 389 -7.37 7.44 2.91
C GLY A 389 -6.02 8.13 2.66
N TYR A 390 -4.99 7.40 2.20
CA TYR A 390 -3.68 7.96 1.88
C TYR A 390 -2.97 7.16 0.77
N ASN A 391 -1.93 7.74 0.19
CA ASN A 391 -1.02 7.06 -0.75
C ASN A 391 0.32 6.76 -0.10
N THR A 392 1.04 5.78 -0.65
CA THR A 392 2.34 5.33 -0.14
C THR A 392 3.42 5.31 -1.22
N SER A 393 4.65 5.03 -0.79
CA SER A 393 5.77 4.67 -1.65
C SER A 393 6.62 3.60 -0.97
N GLY A 394 7.32 2.81 -1.78
CA GLY A 394 8.15 1.71 -1.30
C GLY A 394 7.40 0.43 -0.89
N GLY A 395 6.13 0.28 -1.26
CA GLY A 395 5.35 -0.93 -0.98
C GLY A 395 5.58 -2.07 -1.97
N PHE A 396 5.43 -3.32 -1.51
CA PHE A 396 5.69 -4.53 -2.31
C PHE A 396 4.84 -4.59 -3.58
N ALA A 397 3.50 -4.55 -3.44
CA ALA A 397 2.58 -4.63 -4.58
C ALA A 397 2.80 -3.48 -5.58
N SER A 398 3.16 -2.29 -5.09
CA SER A 398 3.44 -1.13 -5.95
C SER A 398 4.73 -1.31 -6.75
N TRP A 399 5.78 -1.87 -6.14
CA TRP A 399 7.02 -2.18 -6.84
C TRP A 399 6.83 -3.31 -7.86
N ALA A 400 6.14 -4.38 -7.48
CA ALA A 400 5.86 -5.49 -8.38
C ALA A 400 5.05 -5.06 -9.61
N SER A 401 4.21 -4.03 -9.48
CA SER A 401 3.47 -3.43 -10.59
C SER A 401 4.30 -2.57 -11.54
N CYS A 402 5.49 -2.13 -11.13
CA CYS A 402 6.37 -1.38 -12.04
C CYS A 402 6.80 -2.27 -13.19
N SER A 403 7.03 -1.72 -14.39
CA SER A 403 7.45 -2.53 -15.53
C SER A 403 8.83 -3.16 -15.30
N PRO A 404 9.15 -4.28 -15.98
CA PRO A 404 10.49 -4.88 -15.91
C PRO A 404 11.60 -3.89 -16.30
N GLU A 405 11.36 -3.00 -17.26
CA GLU A 405 12.31 -1.95 -17.68
C GLU A 405 12.56 -0.91 -16.59
N ALA A 406 11.58 -0.71 -15.69
CA ALA A 406 11.72 0.14 -14.51
C ALA A 406 12.22 -0.62 -13.27
N GLY A 407 12.41 -1.94 -13.38
CA GLY A 407 12.91 -2.83 -12.33
C GLY A 407 11.82 -3.49 -11.48
N GLY A 408 10.54 -3.44 -11.86
CA GLY A 408 9.46 -4.21 -11.24
C GLY A 408 9.22 -5.56 -11.94
N LEU A 409 8.01 -6.11 -11.80
CA LEU A 409 7.61 -7.39 -12.40
C LEU A 409 6.59 -7.24 -13.54
N GLY A 410 6.02 -6.05 -13.74
CA GLY A 410 4.94 -5.80 -14.70
C GLY A 410 3.61 -6.45 -14.30
N ALA A 411 3.39 -6.70 -13.01
CA ALA A 411 2.24 -7.45 -12.52
C ALA A 411 1.04 -6.56 -12.22
N ARG A 412 -0.17 -7.14 -12.19
CA ARG A 412 -1.34 -6.52 -11.56
C ARG A 412 -1.16 -6.56 -10.04
N GLY A 413 -0.58 -5.51 -9.48
CA GLY A 413 -0.30 -5.45 -8.04
C GLY A 413 -1.48 -4.99 -7.21
N ILE A 414 -1.88 -5.81 -6.25
CA ILE A 414 -2.90 -5.50 -5.26
C ILE A 414 -2.38 -5.78 -3.85
N ALA A 415 -2.92 -5.07 -2.86
CA ALA A 415 -2.82 -5.44 -1.46
C ALA A 415 -4.19 -5.83 -0.92
N LEU A 416 -4.24 -6.78 0.01
CA LEU A 416 -5.44 -7.22 0.69
C LEU A 416 -5.32 -6.89 2.17
N GLU A 417 -6.35 -6.32 2.79
CA GLU A 417 -6.37 -5.99 4.21
C GLU A 417 -7.45 -6.79 4.93
N MET A 418 -7.06 -7.70 5.83
CA MET A 418 -7.98 -8.50 6.65
C MET A 418 -8.40 -7.77 7.91
N ALA A 419 -9.70 -7.62 8.15
CA ALA A 419 -10.20 -7.02 9.38
C ALA A 419 -9.83 -7.87 10.61
N TRP A 420 -9.45 -7.18 11.69
CA TRP A 420 -9.09 -7.76 12.99
C TRP A 420 -7.88 -8.70 12.96
N ASP A 421 -7.06 -8.63 11.91
CA ASP A 421 -5.76 -9.29 11.80
C ASP A 421 -4.63 -8.31 12.10
N ASN A 422 -4.62 -7.73 13.30
CA ASN A 422 -3.54 -6.88 13.77
C ASN A 422 -3.43 -6.94 15.30
N ARG A 423 -2.34 -6.44 15.88
CA ARG A 423 -2.14 -6.45 17.35
C ARG A 423 -2.78 -5.24 18.03
N ILE A 424 -3.64 -5.46 19.02
CA ILE A 424 -4.07 -4.42 19.97
C ILE A 424 -3.49 -4.80 21.33
N GLY A 425 -2.33 -4.22 21.66
CA GLY A 425 -1.48 -4.66 22.77
C GLY A 425 -0.72 -5.93 22.43
N SER A 426 -1.25 -7.10 22.77
CA SER A 426 -0.67 -8.41 22.36
C SER A 426 -1.65 -9.17 21.48
N MET A 427 -1.12 -9.91 20.52
CA MET A 427 -1.95 -10.73 19.65
C MET A 427 -2.33 -12.05 20.34
N SER A 428 -3.62 -12.34 20.43
CA SER A 428 -4.15 -13.58 21.01
C SER A 428 -4.76 -14.46 19.93
N PHE A 429 -4.43 -15.75 19.94
CA PHE A 429 -5.03 -16.74 19.06
C PHE A 429 -6.47 -17.04 19.48
N ASP A 430 -7.43 -16.71 18.61
CA ASP A 430 -8.83 -17.08 18.72
C ASP A 430 -9.18 -18.01 17.54
N PRO A 431 -9.39 -19.31 17.78
CA PRO A 431 -9.70 -20.28 16.73
C PRO A 431 -10.85 -19.85 15.84
N ALA A 432 -11.91 -19.24 16.39
CA ALA A 432 -13.10 -18.87 15.61
C ALA A 432 -12.85 -17.64 14.74
N VAL A 433 -12.04 -16.69 15.18
CA VAL A 433 -11.69 -15.54 14.32
C VAL A 433 -10.70 -15.99 13.25
N VAL A 434 -9.64 -16.71 13.64
CA VAL A 434 -8.60 -17.16 12.71
C VAL A 434 -9.15 -18.12 11.66
N ASP A 435 -10.07 -19.01 12.01
CA ASP A 435 -10.76 -19.89 11.06
C ASP A 435 -11.49 -19.10 9.96
N LEU A 436 -12.18 -18.02 10.30
CA LEU A 436 -12.87 -17.17 9.32
C LEU A 436 -11.86 -16.48 8.40
N GLN A 437 -10.79 -15.94 8.99
CA GLN A 437 -9.74 -15.23 8.26
C GLN A 437 -8.98 -16.17 7.30
N VAL A 438 -8.69 -17.40 7.75
CA VAL A 438 -8.05 -18.44 6.93
C VAL A 438 -8.94 -18.82 5.75
N GLN A 439 -10.21 -19.16 5.99
CA GLN A 439 -11.14 -19.53 4.90
C GLN A 439 -11.31 -18.40 3.88
N ALA A 440 -11.39 -17.15 4.34
CA ALA A 440 -11.50 -15.99 3.45
C ALA A 440 -10.25 -15.83 2.56
N TYR A 441 -9.05 -16.01 3.10
CA TYR A 441 -7.81 -15.89 2.32
C TYR A 441 -7.46 -17.14 1.49
N GLU A 442 -7.88 -18.33 1.90
CA GLU A 442 -7.88 -19.51 1.01
C GLU A 442 -8.79 -19.28 -0.20
N THR A 443 -9.99 -18.72 0.02
CA THR A 443 -10.91 -18.34 -1.07
C THR A 443 -10.26 -17.34 -2.04
N VAL A 444 -9.44 -16.41 -1.53
CA VAL A 444 -8.66 -15.49 -2.39
C VAL A 444 -7.70 -16.25 -3.30
N PHE A 445 -6.91 -17.19 -2.77
CA PHE A 445 -5.99 -17.99 -3.59
C PHE A 445 -6.73 -18.79 -4.66
N GLU A 446 -7.86 -19.40 -4.31
CA GLU A 446 -8.70 -20.16 -5.22
C GLU A 446 -9.40 -19.29 -6.27
N SER A 447 -9.73 -18.04 -5.92
CA SER A 447 -10.26 -17.05 -6.87
C SER A 447 -9.25 -16.72 -7.95
N PHE A 448 -7.95 -16.63 -7.65
CA PHE A 448 -6.95 -16.44 -8.71
C PHE A 448 -6.84 -17.64 -9.64
N ALA A 449 -6.93 -18.86 -9.11
CA ALA A 449 -6.89 -20.08 -9.92
C ALA A 449 -8.11 -20.24 -10.84
N SER A 450 -9.26 -19.70 -10.44
CA SER A 450 -10.53 -19.79 -11.18
C SER A 450 -10.86 -18.57 -12.04
N TYR A 451 -10.13 -17.47 -11.87
CA TYR A 451 -10.35 -16.24 -12.63
C TYR A 451 -9.82 -16.38 -14.06
N THR A 452 -10.70 -16.17 -15.03
CA THR A 452 -10.36 -16.27 -16.47
C THR A 452 -10.26 -14.90 -17.16
N GLY A 453 -10.66 -13.82 -16.46
CA GLY A 453 -10.76 -12.49 -17.03
C GLY A 453 -11.75 -12.36 -18.19
N ASN A 454 -11.90 -11.13 -18.67
CA ASN A 454 -12.67 -10.83 -19.88
C ASN A 454 -11.74 -10.22 -20.94
N GLU A 455 -11.52 -10.93 -22.04
CA GLU A 455 -10.59 -10.51 -23.10
C GLU A 455 -11.20 -9.52 -24.10
N ASP A 456 -12.53 -9.36 -24.10
CA ASP A 456 -13.28 -8.54 -25.06
C ASP A 456 -13.59 -7.12 -24.52
N ILE A 457 -12.87 -6.67 -23.50
CA ILE A 457 -13.10 -5.39 -22.83
C ILE A 457 -12.50 -4.25 -23.65
N ALA A 458 -13.34 -3.27 -24.02
CA ALA A 458 -12.89 -2.06 -24.70
C ALA A 458 -13.67 -0.82 -24.27
N ILE A 459 -13.02 0.34 -24.32
CA ILE A 459 -13.64 1.66 -24.34
C ILE A 459 -14.28 1.82 -25.72
N GLU A 460 -15.61 1.84 -25.74
CA GLU A 460 -16.38 1.97 -26.97
C GLU A 460 -16.35 3.42 -27.47
N ASN A 461 -16.12 3.58 -28.76
CA ASN A 461 -16.28 4.84 -29.48
C ASN A 461 -17.44 4.74 -30.49
N PRO A 462 -18.69 4.72 -30.02
CA PRO A 462 -19.86 4.43 -30.85
C PRO A 462 -20.13 5.53 -31.90
N THR A 463 -19.65 6.75 -31.65
CA THR A 463 -19.84 7.93 -32.49
C THR A 463 -18.68 8.13 -33.49
N SER A 464 -17.62 7.31 -33.43
CA SER A 464 -16.41 7.45 -34.24
C SER A 464 -15.73 8.83 -34.06
N GLU A 465 -15.76 9.34 -32.84
CA GLU A 465 -15.16 10.61 -32.45
C GLU A 465 -13.63 10.54 -32.47
N ASN A 466 -13.00 11.62 -32.94
CA ASN A 466 -11.57 11.78 -32.97
C ASN A 466 -11.15 12.71 -31.84
N VAL A 467 -10.39 12.20 -30.88
CA VAL A 467 -9.90 12.97 -29.74
C VAL A 467 -8.48 13.47 -30.02
N ALA A 468 -8.16 14.70 -29.61
CA ALA A 468 -6.79 15.20 -29.61
C ALA A 468 -6.33 15.53 -28.19
N LEU A 469 -5.24 14.93 -27.73
CA LEU A 469 -4.50 15.40 -26.56
C LEU A 469 -3.55 16.51 -26.99
N ILE A 470 -3.65 17.67 -26.34
CA ILE A 470 -2.81 18.82 -26.64
C ILE A 470 -1.50 18.72 -25.87
N ASP A 471 -0.39 18.65 -26.60
CA ASP A 471 0.97 18.61 -26.09
C ASP A 471 1.59 20.01 -26.08
N GLY A 472 2.34 20.34 -25.02
CA GLY A 472 2.90 21.66 -24.78
C GLY A 472 4.23 21.58 -24.04
N GLY A 473 4.94 22.71 -23.90
CA GLY A 473 6.30 22.72 -23.35
C GLY A 473 6.48 22.21 -21.90
N ASN A 474 5.39 22.01 -21.15
CA ASN A 474 5.41 21.60 -19.74
C ASN A 474 4.79 20.21 -19.49
N THR A 475 4.56 19.41 -20.53
CA THR A 475 3.95 18.07 -20.45
C THR A 475 4.97 16.95 -20.23
N ARG A 476 6.26 17.24 -20.46
CA ARG A 476 7.35 16.27 -20.48
C ARG A 476 8.46 16.68 -19.53
N VAL A 477 9.03 15.71 -18.83
CA VAL A 477 10.21 15.86 -17.99
C VAL A 477 11.20 14.75 -18.28
N THR A 478 12.49 15.08 -18.27
CA THR A 478 13.56 14.11 -18.51
C THR A 478 14.57 14.16 -17.38
N ALA A 479 15.23 13.04 -17.08
CA ALA A 479 16.30 13.03 -16.08
C ALA A 479 17.41 14.06 -16.42
N SER A 480 17.61 14.39 -17.70
CA SER A 480 18.59 15.40 -18.14
C SER A 480 18.29 16.83 -17.72
N ASP A 481 17.05 17.12 -17.29
CA ASP A 481 16.64 18.43 -16.76
C ASP A 481 17.08 18.65 -15.31
N LEU A 482 17.58 17.61 -14.64
CA LEU A 482 17.94 17.65 -13.22
C LEU A 482 19.31 18.31 -12.98
N PRO A 483 19.48 18.99 -11.83
CA PRO A 483 20.72 19.69 -11.51
C PRO A 483 21.85 18.76 -11.00
N TYR A 484 21.64 17.45 -10.96
CA TYR A 484 22.58 16.44 -10.45
C TYR A 484 22.81 15.30 -11.45
N PRO A 485 23.88 14.51 -11.29
CA PRO A 485 24.25 13.48 -12.25
C PRO A 485 23.19 12.39 -12.42
N VAL A 486 23.03 11.92 -13.67
CA VAL A 486 22.19 10.78 -14.07
C VAL A 486 23.11 9.61 -14.46
N GLY A 487 22.78 8.39 -14.03
CA GLY A 487 23.52 7.17 -14.39
C GLY A 487 24.61 6.72 -13.40
N SER A 488 25.40 5.71 -13.80
CA SER A 488 26.38 5.03 -12.94
C SER A 488 27.62 5.87 -12.65
N ARG A 489 28.26 5.60 -11.50
CA ARG A 489 29.36 6.40 -10.91
C ARG A 489 30.44 6.78 -11.95
N ASP A 490 30.72 8.09 -12.07
CA ASP A 490 32.06 8.54 -12.43
C ASP A 490 33.06 7.90 -11.45
N GLU A 491 34.00 7.10 -11.98
CA GLU A 491 35.07 6.43 -11.22
C GLU A 491 35.97 7.41 -10.43
N ASP A 492 35.83 8.72 -10.61
CA ASP A 492 36.73 9.76 -10.08
C ASP A 492 36.22 10.53 -8.84
N ALA A 493 35.05 10.21 -8.26
CA ALA A 493 34.55 10.92 -7.08
C ALA A 493 35.01 10.36 -5.71
N VAL A 494 36.06 9.52 -5.68
CA VAL A 494 36.68 9.02 -4.44
C VAL A 494 37.67 10.04 -3.88
N ALA A 495 37.22 11.28 -3.61
CA ALA A 495 38.12 12.31 -3.07
C ALA A 495 37.44 13.48 -2.34
N SER A 496 36.46 13.22 -1.48
CA SER A 496 36.28 14.07 -0.30
C SER A 496 35.56 13.30 0.80
N GLY A 497 36.35 12.62 1.62
CA GLY A 497 35.90 12.10 2.89
C GLY A 497 35.37 13.22 3.78
N GLY A 498 34.09 13.14 4.10
CA GLY A 498 33.42 13.91 5.13
C GLY A 498 32.42 13.00 5.82
N SER A 499 32.89 12.22 6.79
CA SER A 499 32.02 11.54 7.74
C SER A 499 31.35 12.59 8.63
N SER A 500 30.15 13.01 8.28
CA SER A 500 29.27 13.69 9.23
C SER A 500 27.83 13.63 8.74
N ARG A 501 27.00 12.92 9.50
CA ARG A 501 25.53 13.08 9.52
C ARG A 501 25.11 14.48 9.99
N ASP A 502 26.06 15.37 10.29
CA ASP A 502 25.82 16.68 10.90
C ASP A 502 25.63 17.83 9.90
N VAL A 503 25.76 17.61 8.58
CA VAL A 503 25.44 18.66 7.61
C VAL A 503 24.83 18.06 6.34
N VAL A 504 23.60 17.56 6.43
CA VAL A 504 22.64 17.99 5.40
C VAL A 504 22.28 19.41 5.85
N SER A 505 22.78 20.43 5.16
CA SER A 505 22.44 21.81 5.50
C SER A 505 20.91 21.93 5.48
N GLY A 506 20.32 22.41 6.57
CA GLY A 506 18.90 22.76 6.58
C GLY A 506 17.93 21.64 6.97
N ILE A 507 18.31 20.66 7.80
CA ILE A 507 17.34 19.80 8.50
C ILE A 507 17.41 20.04 10.01
N ASP A 508 16.41 20.74 10.55
CA ASP A 508 16.20 20.85 12.00
C ASP A 508 15.18 19.81 12.45
N ALA A 509 15.57 18.95 13.39
CA ALA A 509 14.69 17.94 13.99
C ALA A 509 14.52 18.21 15.48
N THR A 510 13.27 18.32 15.93
CA THR A 510 12.93 18.48 17.35
C THR A 510 12.04 17.32 17.77
N GLU A 511 12.30 16.74 18.94
CA GLU A 511 11.42 15.73 19.55
C GLU A 511 10.90 16.27 20.90
N THR A 512 9.58 16.32 21.05
CA THR A 512 8.90 16.88 22.20
C THR A 512 7.93 15.85 22.78
N PRO A 513 8.15 15.37 24.00
CA PRO A 513 7.15 14.57 24.70
C PRO A 513 6.02 15.49 25.21
N VAL A 514 4.79 15.06 24.99
CA VAL A 514 3.55 15.76 25.35
C VAL A 514 2.73 14.83 26.24
N SER A 515 2.21 15.35 27.34
CA SER A 515 1.24 14.65 28.18
C SER A 515 -0.03 15.50 28.24
N VAL A 516 -1.15 14.95 27.78
CA VAL A 516 -2.45 15.62 27.73
C VAL A 516 -3.39 14.94 28.72
N PRO A 517 -3.68 15.56 29.89
CA PRO A 517 -4.65 15.01 30.84
C PRO A 517 -6.02 14.79 30.20
N ALA A 518 -6.84 13.90 30.78
CA ALA A 518 -8.23 13.73 30.36
C ALA A 518 -9.00 15.05 30.48
N ASP A 519 -9.87 15.34 29.52
CA ASP A 519 -10.65 16.58 29.40
C ASP A 519 -9.82 17.86 29.23
N GLU A 520 -8.53 17.75 28.85
CA GLU A 520 -7.64 18.88 28.63
C GLU A 520 -7.09 18.95 27.20
N GLN A 521 -6.54 20.11 26.85
CA GLN A 521 -5.87 20.36 25.57
C GLN A 521 -4.46 20.91 25.80
N THR A 522 -3.55 20.68 24.86
CA THR A 522 -2.16 21.19 24.88
C THR A 522 -1.68 21.44 23.46
N THR A 523 -0.88 22.49 23.28
CA THR A 523 -0.33 22.87 21.97
C THR A 523 1.19 22.74 21.95
N VAL A 524 1.74 22.19 20.88
CA VAL A 524 3.18 22.16 20.58
C VAL A 524 3.47 23.13 19.43
N PRO A 525 4.22 24.22 19.66
CA PRO A 525 4.61 25.12 18.60
C PRO A 525 5.74 24.52 17.75
N VAL A 526 5.72 24.83 16.45
CA VAL A 526 6.72 24.42 15.47
C VAL A 526 7.11 25.64 14.65
N GLU A 527 8.31 26.17 14.86
CA GLU A 527 8.76 27.39 14.19
C GLU A 527 9.17 27.10 12.74
N GLY A 528 8.34 27.50 11.77
CA GLY A 528 8.69 27.45 10.36
C GLY A 528 9.48 28.68 9.94
N GLU A 529 10.77 28.52 9.63
CA GLU A 529 11.57 29.61 9.07
C GLU A 529 11.19 29.89 7.61
N GLY A 530 11.47 31.10 7.13
CA GLY A 530 11.04 31.59 5.80
C GLY A 530 11.62 30.85 4.59
N GLU A 531 12.63 30.00 4.78
CA GLU A 531 13.23 29.17 3.73
C GLU A 531 12.78 27.70 3.82
N THR A 532 11.77 27.38 4.63
CA THR A 532 11.30 25.99 4.80
C THR A 532 10.50 25.52 3.58
N HIS A 533 10.98 24.47 2.91
CA HIS A 533 10.32 23.72 1.83
C HIS A 533 9.59 22.47 2.29
N ARG A 534 9.85 21.96 3.51
CA ARG A 534 9.07 20.86 4.05
C ARG A 534 9.01 20.88 5.58
N LEU A 535 7.81 20.75 6.11
CA LEU A 535 7.53 20.42 7.51
C LEU A 535 7.04 18.97 7.57
N THR A 536 7.60 18.14 8.45
CA THR A 536 7.07 16.80 8.76
C THR A 536 6.81 16.72 10.25
N ALA A 537 5.64 16.23 10.65
CA ALA A 537 5.28 15.95 12.02
C ALA A 537 4.98 14.45 12.15
N THR A 538 5.81 13.75 12.92
CA THR A 538 5.55 12.37 13.35
C THR A 538 4.96 12.43 14.75
N VAL A 539 3.81 11.81 14.93
CA VAL A 539 3.10 11.75 16.20
C VAL A 539 3.05 10.28 16.63
N ASP A 540 3.66 9.97 17.76
CA ASP A 540 3.73 8.64 18.35
C ASP A 540 2.93 8.62 19.66
N ALA A 541 1.73 8.03 19.66
CA ALA A 541 0.94 7.78 20.87
C ALA A 541 1.53 6.59 21.65
N THR A 542 2.12 6.89 22.81
CA THR A 542 2.77 5.89 23.68
C THR A 542 1.86 5.36 24.78
N ALA A 543 0.83 6.12 25.16
CA ALA A 543 -0.24 5.71 26.06
C ALA A 543 -1.46 6.61 25.86
N GLY A 544 -2.68 6.05 25.80
CA GLY A 544 -3.89 6.82 25.50
C GLY A 544 -3.90 7.40 24.07
N ALA A 545 -4.92 8.21 23.76
CA ALA A 545 -5.08 8.85 22.46
C ALA A 545 -5.63 10.26 22.63
N ALA A 546 -5.33 11.15 21.69
CA ALA A 546 -5.84 12.52 21.64
C ALA A 546 -6.21 12.87 20.20
N ASP A 547 -7.19 13.76 20.02
CA ASP A 547 -7.38 14.43 18.75
C ASP A 547 -6.15 15.30 18.51
N VAL A 548 -5.69 15.38 17.27
CA VAL A 548 -4.54 16.16 16.87
C VAL A 548 -4.97 17.08 15.76
N THR A 549 -4.71 18.37 15.88
CA THR A 549 -4.97 19.35 14.82
C THR A 549 -3.69 20.12 14.53
N LEU A 550 -3.30 20.14 13.26
CA LEU A 550 -2.21 20.97 12.75
C LEU A 550 -2.79 22.27 12.19
N TYR A 551 -2.39 23.39 12.78
CA TYR A 551 -2.72 24.74 12.33
C TYR A 551 -1.53 25.38 11.63
N ASP A 552 -1.82 26.14 10.58
CA ASP A 552 -0.84 27.04 9.97
C ASP A 552 -0.66 28.34 10.77
N PRO A 553 0.38 29.13 10.48
CA PRO A 553 0.61 30.44 11.11
C PRO A 553 -0.52 31.46 10.99
N SER A 554 -1.52 31.26 10.13
CA SER A 554 -2.72 32.11 10.05
C SER A 554 -3.83 31.67 10.99
N GLY A 555 -3.70 30.47 11.60
CA GLY A 555 -4.71 29.81 12.42
C GLY A 555 -5.66 28.94 11.62
N ALA A 556 -5.38 28.67 10.34
CA ALA A 556 -6.19 27.78 9.52
C ALA A 556 -5.84 26.31 9.80
N VAL A 557 -6.86 25.45 9.82
CA VAL A 557 -6.68 24.01 10.01
C VAL A 557 -6.10 23.39 8.73
N VAL A 558 -4.94 22.75 8.84
CA VAL A 558 -4.28 22.04 7.74
C VAL A 558 -4.55 20.55 7.78
N ARG A 559 -4.53 19.95 8.98
CA ARG A 559 -4.84 18.53 9.20
C ARG A 559 -5.47 18.31 10.55
N THR A 560 -6.33 17.30 10.62
CA THR A 560 -6.88 16.77 11.87
C THR A 560 -6.80 15.24 11.84
N ALA A 561 -6.44 14.63 12.96
CA ALA A 561 -6.64 13.22 13.25
C ALA A 561 -7.47 13.15 14.52
N ASP A 562 -8.59 12.43 14.50
CA ASP A 562 -9.37 12.22 15.71
C ASP A 562 -8.70 11.18 16.63
N GLN A 563 -9.19 11.06 17.87
CA GLN A 563 -8.71 10.07 18.84
C GLN A 563 -8.75 8.64 18.29
N TYR A 564 -9.74 8.34 17.44
CA TYR A 564 -9.84 7.04 16.79
C TYR A 564 -8.65 6.82 15.84
N THR A 565 -8.38 7.78 14.97
CA THR A 565 -7.26 7.75 14.01
C THR A 565 -5.92 7.62 14.75
N THR A 566 -5.74 8.35 15.86
CA THR A 566 -4.51 8.27 16.64
C THR A 566 -4.37 6.95 17.40
N ALA A 567 -5.46 6.42 17.96
CA ALA A 567 -5.48 5.14 18.68
C ALA A 567 -5.30 3.92 17.77
N THR A 568 -5.81 4.01 16.53
CA THR A 568 -5.80 2.91 15.55
C THR A 568 -4.70 3.04 14.50
N ALA A 569 -3.84 4.05 14.62
CA ALA A 569 -2.66 4.18 13.78
C ALA A 569 -1.70 3.00 14.02
N PRO A 570 -0.99 2.50 12.99
CA PRO A 570 0.02 1.46 13.15
C PRO A 570 1.06 1.84 14.22
N GLU A 571 1.21 1.01 15.25
CA GLU A 571 2.06 1.28 16.42
C GLU A 571 1.74 2.58 17.19
N GLY A 572 0.53 3.12 17.05
CA GLY A 572 0.15 4.44 17.56
C GLY A 572 0.85 5.59 16.84
N ARG A 573 1.46 5.35 15.68
CA ARG A 573 2.26 6.31 14.92
C ARG A 573 1.56 6.74 13.65
N PHE A 574 1.47 8.05 13.43
CA PHE A 574 1.16 8.61 12.11
C PHE A 574 2.12 9.75 11.74
N VAL A 575 2.25 10.00 10.44
CA VAL A 575 3.15 11.01 9.91
C VAL A 575 2.37 11.96 9.01
N TRP A 576 2.49 13.25 9.30
CA TRP A 576 2.02 14.31 8.43
C TRP A 576 3.20 15.04 7.80
N GLY A 577 3.00 15.48 6.57
CA GLY A 577 3.92 16.38 5.91
C GLY A 577 3.20 17.55 5.29
N VAL A 578 3.86 18.70 5.26
CA VAL A 578 3.46 19.91 4.55
C VAL A 578 4.64 20.33 3.68
N ASN A 579 4.44 20.42 2.37
CA ASN A 579 5.41 20.98 1.43
C ASN A 579 5.24 22.50 1.36
N ASP A 580 6.34 23.22 1.19
CA ASP A 580 6.43 24.69 1.16
C ASP A 580 5.56 25.36 2.26
N PRO A 581 5.75 24.99 3.55
CA PRO A 581 4.97 25.58 4.64
C PRO A 581 5.14 27.10 4.67
N ILE A 582 4.05 27.83 4.88
CA ILE A 582 4.11 29.28 5.10
C ILE A 582 5.00 29.60 6.31
N ALA A 583 5.75 30.69 6.21
CA ALA A 583 6.64 31.14 7.27
C ALA A 583 5.86 31.54 8.53
N GLY A 584 6.37 31.19 9.71
CA GLY A 584 5.77 31.52 11.00
C GLY A 584 5.61 30.29 11.91
N THR A 585 4.97 30.49 13.05
CA THR A 585 4.75 29.43 14.04
C THR A 585 3.55 28.58 13.65
N TRP A 586 3.80 27.31 13.34
CA TRP A 586 2.79 26.28 13.19
C TRP A 586 2.43 25.71 14.55
N GLU A 587 1.20 25.24 14.72
CA GLU A 587 0.73 24.72 16.00
C GLU A 587 0.16 23.31 15.83
N LEU A 588 0.68 22.36 16.61
CA LEU A 588 0.07 21.04 16.80
C LEU A 588 -0.71 21.06 18.11
N GLU A 589 -2.02 21.18 18.01
CA GLU A 589 -2.93 21.06 19.14
C GLU A 589 -3.28 19.59 19.38
N PHE A 590 -3.26 19.19 20.65
CA PHE A 590 -3.67 17.88 21.13
C PHE A 590 -4.85 18.06 22.08
N SER A 591 -5.98 17.43 21.80
CA SER A 591 -7.19 17.47 22.62
C SER A 591 -7.57 16.09 23.13
N ASN A 592 -7.69 15.95 24.45
CA ASN A 592 -8.08 14.69 25.09
C ASN A 592 -9.47 14.79 25.74
N GLU A 593 -10.42 15.41 25.02
CA GLU A 593 -11.80 15.62 25.48
C GLU A 593 -12.63 14.34 25.63
N HIS A 594 -12.20 13.25 24.99
CA HIS A 594 -12.95 11.99 24.97
C HIS A 594 -12.19 10.80 25.61
N GLY A 595 -11.02 11.03 26.20
CA GLY A 595 -10.21 9.97 26.81
C GLY A 595 -10.43 9.80 28.30
N ASP A 596 -10.38 8.55 28.77
CA ASP A 596 -10.57 8.19 30.19
C ASP A 596 -9.31 8.35 31.07
N ARG A 597 -8.18 8.65 30.43
CA ARG A 597 -6.84 8.74 31.03
C ARG A 597 -5.97 9.76 30.29
N ALA A 598 -4.82 10.12 30.85
CA ALA A 598 -3.87 11.00 30.17
C ALA A 598 -3.29 10.33 28.90
N ALA A 599 -3.23 11.08 27.81
CA ALA A 599 -2.52 10.70 26.59
C ALA A 599 -1.05 11.13 26.67
N VAL A 600 -0.11 10.23 26.34
CA VAL A 600 1.33 10.49 26.29
C VAL A 600 1.80 10.32 24.85
N ILE A 601 2.26 11.40 24.25
CA ILE A 601 2.51 11.52 22.82
C ILE A 601 3.93 12.03 22.60
N SER A 602 4.73 11.38 21.74
CA SER A 602 5.98 11.96 21.25
C SER A 602 5.73 12.63 19.92
N VAL A 603 6.11 13.90 19.81
CA VAL A 603 6.01 14.67 18.58
C VAL A 603 7.40 14.92 18.05
N ARG A 604 7.71 14.39 16.87
CA ARG A 604 8.94 14.69 16.15
C ARG A 604 8.64 15.59 14.96
N THR A 605 9.20 16.79 14.96
CA THR A 605 9.10 17.72 13.84
C THR A 605 10.40 17.76 13.07
N ARG A 606 10.30 17.89 11.75
CA ARG A 606 11.45 18.09 10.85
C ARG A 606 11.15 19.21 9.87
N LEU A 607 12.03 20.21 9.82
CA LEU A 607 11.98 21.31 8.87
C LEU A 607 13.07 21.13 7.84
N ARG A 608 12.81 21.46 6.57
CA ARG A 608 13.79 21.36 5.48
C ARG A 608 13.84 22.60 4.62
N THR A 609 15.03 23.04 4.20
CA THR A 609 15.23 24.25 3.38
C THR A 609 15.77 24.02 1.96
N ASP A 610 15.91 22.78 1.50
CA ASP A 610 16.34 22.48 0.11
C ASP A 610 15.14 22.26 -0.83
N GLN A 611 15.14 22.87 -2.02
CA GLN A 611 14.05 22.77 -3.00
C GLN A 611 13.98 21.43 -3.75
N GLN A 612 15.12 20.78 -3.99
CA GLN A 612 15.21 19.53 -4.73
C GLN A 612 16.41 18.72 -4.21
N LEU A 613 16.16 17.53 -3.67
CA LEU A 613 17.20 16.70 -3.07
C LEU A 613 17.91 15.87 -4.14
N ASP A 614 19.24 15.85 -4.11
CA ASP A 614 20.05 14.87 -4.83
C ASP A 614 19.77 13.47 -4.23
N PRO A 615 19.23 12.52 -5.01
CA PRO A 615 18.98 11.16 -4.53
C PRO A 615 20.23 10.46 -4.01
N ARG A 616 21.41 10.78 -4.53
CA ARG A 616 22.68 10.22 -4.04
C ARG A 616 23.00 10.71 -2.65
N ALA A 617 22.80 11.99 -2.38
CA ALA A 617 23.01 12.56 -1.04
C ALA A 617 21.95 12.06 -0.04
N ALA A 618 20.69 11.94 -0.49
CA ALA A 618 19.58 11.57 0.37
C ALA A 618 19.54 10.07 0.65
N LEU A 619 19.56 9.23 -0.38
CA LEU A 619 19.32 7.78 -0.35
C LEU A 619 20.55 6.96 -0.75
N GLY A 620 21.60 7.58 -1.28
CA GLY A 620 22.81 6.86 -1.73
C GLY A 620 22.74 6.41 -3.19
N TYR A 621 21.55 6.23 -3.76
CA TYR A 621 21.37 5.86 -5.17
C TYR A 621 21.52 7.07 -6.10
N ASN A 622 22.19 6.90 -7.24
CA ASN A 622 22.11 7.91 -8.31
C ASN A 622 20.71 7.93 -8.91
N GLN A 623 20.39 9.03 -9.59
CA GLN A 623 19.19 9.13 -10.38
C GLN A 623 19.27 8.21 -11.62
N ARG A 624 18.29 7.32 -11.78
CA ARG A 624 18.08 6.58 -13.02
C ARG A 624 17.62 7.51 -14.13
N ASP A 625 18.02 7.19 -15.36
CA ASP A 625 17.52 7.88 -16.54
C ASP A 625 16.03 7.60 -16.75
N TYR A 626 15.30 8.59 -17.23
CA TYR A 626 13.88 8.49 -17.55
C TYR A 626 13.45 9.63 -18.47
N ASP A 627 12.35 9.38 -19.17
CA ASP A 627 11.67 10.31 -20.05
C ASP A 627 10.16 10.11 -19.88
N ALA A 628 9.51 11.04 -19.19
CA ALA A 628 8.13 10.91 -18.75
C ALA A 628 7.29 12.04 -19.35
N SER A 629 6.16 11.69 -19.98
CA SER A 629 5.28 12.65 -20.63
C SER A 629 3.81 12.36 -20.37
N ILE A 630 2.99 13.40 -20.19
CA ILE A 630 1.52 13.25 -20.14
C ILE A 630 0.99 12.48 -21.36
N THR A 631 1.67 12.59 -22.51
CA THR A 631 1.30 11.87 -23.74
C THR A 631 1.39 10.34 -23.63
N ASP A 632 2.03 9.82 -22.58
CA ASP A 632 2.13 8.38 -22.31
C ASP A 632 0.75 7.74 -22.01
N VAL A 633 -0.28 8.54 -21.76
CA VAL A 633 -1.68 8.07 -21.68
C VAL A 633 -2.22 7.59 -23.03
N VAL A 634 -1.73 8.13 -24.15
CA VAL A 634 -2.30 7.87 -25.49
C VAL A 634 -2.10 6.41 -25.92
N PRO A 635 -0.91 5.80 -25.80
CA PRO A 635 -0.75 4.37 -26.08
C PRO A 635 -1.69 3.49 -25.27
N SER A 636 -1.81 3.71 -23.95
CA SER A 636 -2.70 2.93 -23.08
C SER A 636 -4.17 3.09 -23.47
N TYR A 637 -4.62 4.32 -23.73
CA TYR A 637 -6.01 4.56 -24.14
C TYR A 637 -6.33 3.95 -25.53
N ARG A 638 -5.38 4.03 -26.48
CA ARG A 638 -5.54 3.40 -27.81
C ARG A 638 -5.62 1.89 -27.73
N ALA A 639 -4.79 1.27 -26.89
CA ALA A 639 -4.80 -0.18 -26.70
C ALA A 639 -6.13 -0.69 -26.14
N ALA A 640 -6.79 0.15 -25.35
CA ALA A 640 -8.06 -0.16 -24.70
C ALA A 640 -9.31 0.20 -25.50
N SER A 641 -9.19 0.89 -26.64
CA SER A 641 -10.36 1.34 -27.41
C SER A 641 -10.67 0.39 -28.57
N ASP A 642 -11.95 0.26 -28.90
CA ASP A 642 -12.42 -0.46 -30.09
C ASP A 642 -12.08 0.25 -31.43
N ALA A 643 -11.70 1.53 -31.35
CA ALA A 643 -11.32 2.34 -32.51
C ALA A 643 -9.83 2.18 -32.86
N LEU A 644 -9.51 2.21 -34.16
CA LEU A 644 -8.12 2.10 -34.66
C LEU A 644 -7.23 3.30 -34.31
N SER A 645 -7.82 4.48 -34.06
CA SER A 645 -7.08 5.73 -33.75
C SER A 645 -7.96 6.71 -32.96
N PRO A 646 -8.41 6.35 -31.74
CA PRO A 646 -9.35 7.16 -30.94
C PRO A 646 -8.77 8.50 -30.49
N VAL A 647 -7.44 8.55 -30.26
CA VAL A 647 -6.76 9.70 -29.67
C VAL A 647 -5.49 10.02 -30.45
N GLY A 648 -5.32 11.26 -30.90
CA GLY A 648 -4.09 11.81 -31.48
C GLY A 648 -3.38 12.77 -30.51
N VAL A 649 -2.15 13.16 -30.86
CA VAL A 649 -1.41 14.21 -30.14
C VAL A 649 -1.24 15.40 -31.09
N LEU A 650 -1.58 16.61 -30.63
CA LEU A 650 -1.39 17.86 -31.34
C LEU A 650 -0.56 18.82 -30.50
N ASP A 651 0.42 19.48 -31.10
CA ASP A 651 1.13 20.57 -30.41
C ASP A 651 0.29 21.87 -30.39
N THR A 652 0.66 22.82 -29.53
CA THR A 652 -0.04 24.11 -29.44
C THR A 652 -0.02 24.91 -30.74
N ASP A 653 1.01 24.75 -31.58
CA ASP A 653 1.16 25.51 -32.82
C ASP A 653 0.22 24.97 -33.91
N ALA A 654 -0.04 23.66 -33.92
CA ALA A 654 -1.03 23.01 -34.77
C ALA A 654 -2.45 23.50 -34.41
N VAL A 655 -2.75 23.66 -33.12
CA VAL A 655 -4.03 24.26 -32.67
C VAL A 655 -4.19 25.68 -33.21
N GLU A 656 -3.13 26.51 -33.19
CA GLU A 656 -3.16 27.88 -33.75
C GLU A 656 -3.40 27.92 -35.27
N LEU A 657 -3.09 26.84 -35.99
CA LEU A 657 -3.33 26.74 -37.43
C LEU A 657 -4.74 26.27 -37.78
N GLY A 658 -5.50 25.79 -36.78
CA GLY A 658 -6.86 25.26 -36.92
C GLY A 658 -6.92 23.78 -36.59
N VAL A 659 -8.01 23.35 -35.95
CA VAL A 659 -8.20 21.97 -35.49
C VAL A 659 -9.17 21.23 -36.42
N ASP A 660 -8.66 20.72 -37.54
CA ASP A 660 -9.46 19.94 -38.49
C ASP A 660 -9.53 18.45 -38.09
N ASN A 661 -10.70 17.82 -38.21
CA ASN A 661 -10.93 16.38 -37.95
C ASN A 661 -10.73 15.94 -36.48
N THR A 662 -11.12 16.78 -35.52
CA THR A 662 -11.15 16.45 -34.09
C THR A 662 -12.52 16.83 -33.54
N ASP A 663 -13.12 15.95 -32.75
CA ASP A 663 -14.43 16.12 -32.13
C ASP A 663 -14.30 16.57 -30.67
N ALA A 664 -13.25 16.12 -29.97
CA ALA A 664 -12.91 16.53 -28.62
C ALA A 664 -11.41 16.85 -28.44
N MET A 665 -11.08 17.90 -27.69
CA MET A 665 -9.70 18.28 -27.36
C MET A 665 -9.47 18.19 -25.86
N VAL A 666 -8.45 17.43 -25.44
CA VAL A 666 -8.00 17.34 -24.04
C VAL A 666 -6.80 18.25 -23.85
N VAL A 667 -6.96 19.29 -23.04
CA VAL A 667 -5.96 20.33 -22.79
C VAL A 667 -5.46 20.19 -21.35
N PRO A 668 -4.25 19.64 -21.12
CA PRO A 668 -3.74 19.37 -19.78
C PRO A 668 -2.97 20.53 -19.14
N THR A 669 -2.51 21.49 -19.94
CA THR A 669 -1.71 22.59 -19.39
C THR A 669 -2.21 23.96 -19.83
N ASP A 670 -1.88 25.00 -19.07
CA ASP A 670 -2.05 26.40 -19.47
C ASP A 670 -1.01 26.85 -20.53
N THR A 671 -0.26 25.92 -21.13
CA THR A 671 0.62 26.24 -22.27
C THR A 671 -0.23 26.79 -23.41
N GLY A 672 0.14 27.96 -23.93
CA GLY A 672 -0.61 28.63 -25.00
C GLY A 672 -1.65 29.64 -24.50
N ILE A 673 -1.96 29.70 -23.19
CA ILE A 673 -2.96 30.64 -22.63
C ILE A 673 -2.70 32.10 -22.99
N ASN A 674 -1.42 32.50 -23.12
CA ASN A 674 -1.03 33.87 -23.47
C ASN A 674 -1.00 34.15 -24.99
N ARG A 675 -1.38 33.17 -25.82
CA ARG A 675 -1.31 33.27 -27.28
C ARG A 675 -2.72 33.46 -27.85
N SER A 676 -3.04 34.66 -28.30
CA SER A 676 -4.41 35.00 -28.73
C SER A 676 -4.96 34.09 -29.82
N ARG A 677 -4.12 33.62 -30.76
CA ARG A 677 -4.53 32.68 -31.80
C ARG A 677 -4.93 31.31 -31.27
N TYR A 678 -4.25 30.85 -30.21
CA TYR A 678 -4.53 29.57 -29.59
C TYR A 678 -5.92 29.59 -28.93
N LEU A 679 -6.20 30.63 -28.14
CA LEU A 679 -7.53 30.82 -27.55
C LEU A 679 -8.61 31.05 -28.62
N GLU A 680 -8.32 31.80 -29.68
CA GLU A 680 -9.23 32.00 -30.81
C GLU A 680 -9.60 30.66 -31.47
N SER A 681 -8.63 29.79 -31.76
CA SER A 681 -8.90 28.45 -32.31
C SER A 681 -9.78 27.59 -31.40
N LEU A 682 -9.50 27.55 -30.10
CA LEU A 682 -10.33 26.80 -29.14
C LEU A 682 -11.75 27.37 -29.06
N ASN A 683 -11.89 28.70 -29.11
CA ASN A 683 -13.19 29.36 -29.13
C ASN A 683 -13.98 29.04 -30.40
N THR A 684 -13.34 29.06 -31.57
CA THR A 684 -13.97 28.66 -32.84
C THR A 684 -14.47 27.21 -32.76
N ALA A 685 -13.64 26.30 -32.25
CA ALA A 685 -14.03 24.91 -32.04
C ALA A 685 -15.28 24.77 -31.14
N LEU A 686 -15.31 25.50 -30.01
CA LEU A 686 -16.44 25.48 -29.07
C LEU A 686 -17.72 26.12 -29.61
N THR A 687 -17.61 27.27 -30.29
CA THR A 687 -18.76 28.14 -30.58
C THR A 687 -19.27 28.02 -32.01
N GLU A 688 -18.40 27.78 -32.98
CA GLU A 688 -18.77 27.68 -34.40
C GLU A 688 -18.91 26.24 -34.86
N GLU A 689 -18.10 25.33 -34.28
CA GLU A 689 -18.02 23.93 -34.71
C GLU A 689 -18.72 22.95 -33.73
N GLY A 690 -19.08 23.41 -32.54
CA GLY A 690 -19.82 22.62 -31.55
C GLY A 690 -19.01 21.46 -30.94
N LYS A 691 -17.69 21.61 -30.84
CA LYS A 691 -16.77 20.58 -30.32
C LYS A 691 -16.67 20.60 -28.80
N THR A 692 -16.10 19.54 -28.24
CA THR A 692 -15.81 19.45 -26.80
C THR A 692 -14.38 19.89 -26.50
N VAL A 693 -14.20 20.71 -25.46
CA VAL A 693 -12.87 21.05 -24.90
C VAL A 693 -12.82 20.60 -23.44
N VAL A 694 -12.01 19.59 -23.16
CA VAL A 694 -11.72 19.11 -21.81
C VAL A 694 -10.51 19.88 -21.27
N LEU A 695 -10.75 20.77 -20.31
CA LEU A 695 -9.71 21.46 -19.55
C LEU A 695 -9.34 20.62 -18.34
N THR A 696 -8.09 20.18 -18.28
CA THR A 696 -7.56 19.47 -17.13
C THR A 696 -6.33 20.15 -16.54
N ASP A 697 -6.10 19.90 -15.25
CA ASP A 697 -5.01 20.47 -14.47
C ASP A 697 -4.86 21.98 -14.66
N SER A 698 -3.68 22.47 -15.04
CA SER A 698 -3.44 23.91 -15.12
C SER A 698 -4.24 24.61 -16.22
N ALA A 699 -4.73 23.87 -17.24
CA ALA A 699 -5.56 24.43 -18.29
C ALA A 699 -6.89 24.98 -17.80
N VAL A 700 -7.37 24.56 -16.62
CA VAL A 700 -8.58 25.12 -15.98
C VAL A 700 -8.47 26.65 -15.80
N ARG A 701 -7.25 27.18 -15.70
CA ARG A 701 -6.99 28.64 -15.67
C ARG A 701 -7.49 29.39 -16.89
N MET A 702 -7.69 28.73 -18.04
CA MET A 702 -8.25 29.35 -19.24
C MET A 702 -9.65 29.93 -18.99
N LEU A 703 -10.42 29.36 -18.06
CA LEU A 703 -11.71 29.91 -17.63
C LEU A 703 -11.57 31.28 -16.95
N GLY A 704 -10.40 31.63 -16.40
CA GLY A 704 -10.14 32.94 -15.81
C GLY A 704 -9.79 34.03 -16.83
N GLU A 705 -9.62 33.67 -18.10
CA GLU A 705 -9.24 34.60 -19.17
C GLU A 705 -10.49 35.15 -19.87
N SER A 706 -10.57 36.47 -19.99
CA SER A 706 -11.74 37.14 -20.57
C SER A 706 -11.96 36.86 -22.06
N GLU A 707 -10.90 36.43 -22.74
CA GLU A 707 -10.87 36.07 -24.14
C GLU A 707 -11.37 34.65 -24.40
N PHE A 708 -11.55 33.81 -23.37
CA PHE A 708 -12.10 32.47 -23.53
C PHE A 708 -13.63 32.52 -23.63
N SER A 709 -14.23 31.67 -24.45
CA SER A 709 -15.67 31.72 -24.80
C SER A 709 -16.60 31.62 -23.60
N VAL A 710 -16.13 30.99 -22.53
CA VAL A 710 -16.78 30.99 -21.22
C VAL A 710 -15.75 31.39 -20.18
N SER A 711 -15.97 32.53 -19.54
CA SER A 711 -15.06 33.08 -18.55
C SER A 711 -15.72 33.28 -17.20
N VAL A 712 -15.02 32.94 -16.13
CA VAL A 712 -15.32 33.28 -14.73
C VAL A 712 -14.34 34.33 -14.23
N PRO A 713 -14.58 34.99 -13.08
CA PRO A 713 -13.59 35.85 -12.45
C PRO A 713 -12.27 35.09 -12.24
N ARG A 714 -11.12 35.72 -12.52
CA ARG A 714 -9.81 35.06 -12.45
C ARG A 714 -9.50 34.47 -11.07
N ASP A 715 -9.96 35.11 -10.01
CA ASP A 715 -9.82 34.69 -8.61
C ASP A 715 -10.81 33.56 -8.20
N ALA A 716 -11.78 33.25 -9.06
CA ALA A 716 -12.63 32.07 -8.93
C ALA A 716 -11.88 30.77 -9.28
N VAL A 717 -10.82 30.84 -10.10
CA VAL A 717 -10.00 29.66 -10.43
C VAL A 717 -8.81 29.58 -9.48
N GLN A 718 -8.72 28.49 -8.73
CA GLN A 718 -7.70 28.32 -7.70
C GLN A 718 -7.04 26.95 -7.79
N ARG A 719 -5.80 26.89 -7.29
CA ARG A 719 -5.10 25.63 -7.11
C ARG A 719 -5.51 25.04 -5.76
N VAL A 720 -6.01 23.81 -5.76
CA VAL A 720 -6.37 23.04 -4.57
C VAL A 720 -5.23 22.05 -4.30
N MET A 721 -4.76 21.97 -3.06
CA MET A 721 -3.70 21.03 -2.69
C MET A 721 -4.29 19.94 -1.80
N GLN A 722 -4.01 18.67 -2.11
CA GLN A 722 -4.55 17.50 -1.42
C GLN A 722 -3.44 16.46 -1.14
N SER A 723 -3.78 15.41 -0.37
CA SER A 723 -2.89 14.25 -0.15
C SER A 723 -2.85 13.27 -1.32
N GLY A 724 -3.84 13.34 -2.20
CA GLY A 724 -3.95 12.58 -3.43
C GLY A 724 -4.86 13.31 -4.41
N ILE A 725 -4.85 12.87 -5.67
CA ILE A 725 -5.61 13.51 -6.74
C ILE A 725 -6.93 12.77 -6.88
N SER A 726 -7.98 13.32 -6.28
CA SER A 726 -9.28 12.65 -6.17
C SER A 726 -10.47 13.58 -6.38
N LEU A 727 -11.65 12.99 -6.46
CA LEU A 727 -12.92 13.70 -6.36
C LEU A 727 -13.33 13.79 -4.88
N GLY A 728 -13.75 14.98 -4.46
CA GLY A 728 -14.31 15.22 -3.12
C GLY A 728 -15.75 14.72 -3.02
N THR A 729 -16.69 15.63 -2.77
CA THR A 729 -18.12 15.36 -2.85
C THR A 729 -18.52 15.12 -4.30
N ARG A 730 -19.24 14.03 -4.55
CA ARG A 730 -19.65 13.60 -5.89
C ARG A 730 -21.15 13.73 -6.09
N ASN A 731 -21.56 13.93 -7.34
CA ASN A 731 -22.93 13.91 -7.80
C ASN A 731 -23.11 12.75 -8.79
N GLU A 732 -23.54 11.59 -8.28
CA GLU A 732 -23.64 10.35 -9.05
C GLU A 732 -24.64 10.41 -10.22
N ASP A 733 -25.54 11.40 -10.23
CA ASP A 733 -26.47 11.61 -11.35
C ASP A 733 -25.83 12.34 -12.54
N HIS A 734 -24.57 12.77 -12.44
CA HIS A 734 -23.87 13.49 -13.50
C HIS A 734 -23.19 12.54 -14.48
N SER A 735 -23.37 12.77 -15.79
CA SER A 735 -22.84 11.91 -16.88
C SER A 735 -21.33 11.63 -16.84
N LEU A 736 -20.50 12.57 -16.35
CA LEU A 736 -19.07 12.34 -16.16
C LEU A 736 -18.76 11.15 -15.23
N LEU A 737 -19.70 10.78 -14.36
CA LEU A 737 -19.58 9.67 -13.41
C LEU A 737 -20.36 8.42 -13.85
N ASP A 738 -20.90 8.40 -15.08
CA ASP A 738 -21.55 7.20 -15.61
C ASP A 738 -20.57 6.02 -15.60
N GLY A 739 -21.03 4.86 -15.12
CA GLY A 739 -20.21 3.65 -15.01
C GLY A 739 -19.20 3.65 -13.85
N THR A 740 -19.24 4.64 -12.97
CA THR A 740 -18.41 4.70 -11.74
C THR A 740 -19.19 4.27 -10.50
N ARG A 741 -18.51 4.08 -9.36
CA ARG A 741 -19.14 3.75 -8.07
C ARG A 741 -18.81 4.77 -6.98
N PRO A 742 -19.71 5.05 -6.01
CA PRO A 742 -19.54 6.10 -4.99
C PRO A 742 -18.20 6.06 -4.22
N GLY A 743 -17.68 4.87 -3.91
CA GLY A 743 -16.40 4.70 -3.21
C GLY A 743 -15.14 5.05 -4.03
N GLN A 744 -15.22 5.10 -5.36
CA GLN A 744 -14.08 5.38 -6.24
C GLN A 744 -13.80 6.89 -6.31
N ARG A 745 -12.75 7.40 -5.68
CA ARG A 745 -12.49 8.84 -5.66
C ARG A 745 -11.18 9.21 -6.33
N GLU A 746 -10.15 8.39 -6.22
CA GLU A 746 -8.84 8.69 -6.82
C GLU A 746 -8.92 8.69 -8.35
N LEU A 747 -8.54 9.80 -9.00
CA LEU A 747 -8.44 9.93 -10.45
C LEU A 747 -7.06 9.48 -10.94
N VAL A 748 -6.02 9.83 -10.18
CA VAL A 748 -4.62 9.68 -10.56
C VAL A 748 -3.81 9.32 -9.33
N ARG A 749 -2.96 8.29 -9.44
CA ARG A 749 -2.02 7.94 -8.37
C ARG A 749 -0.88 8.94 -8.34
N SER A 750 -0.74 9.67 -7.24
CA SER A 750 0.20 10.80 -7.15
C SER A 750 1.68 10.39 -7.09
N SER A 751 2.01 9.30 -6.40
CA SER A 751 3.40 8.89 -6.17
C SER A 751 4.20 8.60 -7.46
N PRO A 752 3.69 7.80 -8.43
CA PRO A 752 4.42 7.52 -9.68
C PRO A 752 4.84 8.76 -10.49
N LEU A 753 4.05 9.84 -10.38
CA LEU A 753 4.31 11.12 -11.05
C LEU A 753 5.28 12.03 -10.27
N GLY A 754 5.80 11.57 -9.14
CA GLY A 754 6.76 12.30 -8.31
C GLY A 754 6.12 13.22 -7.27
N TYR A 755 4.79 13.23 -7.13
CA TYR A 755 4.12 13.99 -6.08
C TYR A 755 4.23 13.27 -4.73
N ALA A 756 4.58 14.02 -3.69
CA ALA A 756 4.63 13.46 -2.35
C ALA A 756 3.22 13.15 -1.84
N THR A 757 3.07 12.13 -1.00
CA THR A 757 1.76 11.74 -0.44
C THR A 757 1.41 12.50 0.84
N THR A 758 2.01 13.67 1.02
CA THR A 758 1.83 14.58 2.15
C THR A 758 0.56 15.39 2.04
N ALA A 759 0.16 16.11 3.09
CA ALA A 759 -1.14 16.76 3.20
C ALA A 759 -1.52 17.71 2.04
N ASN A 760 -0.52 18.38 1.49
CA ASN A 760 -0.60 19.29 0.36
C ASN A 760 0.39 18.87 -0.74
N GLY A 761 0.55 17.55 -0.93
CA GLY A 761 1.57 16.98 -1.80
C GLY A 761 1.18 16.91 -3.26
N ALA A 762 -0.12 16.83 -3.56
CA ALA A 762 -0.65 16.69 -4.91
C ALA A 762 -1.55 17.89 -5.29
N PRO A 763 -1.29 18.56 -6.43
CA PRO A 763 -2.08 19.69 -6.88
C PRO A 763 -3.28 19.27 -7.72
N MET A 764 -4.36 20.03 -7.58
CA MET A 764 -5.51 20.06 -8.47
C MET A 764 -5.89 21.52 -8.74
N TYR A 765 -6.83 21.73 -9.66
CA TYR A 765 -7.41 23.03 -9.97
C TYR A 765 -8.92 22.97 -9.76
N GLY A 766 -9.45 23.98 -9.08
CA GLY A 766 -10.87 24.11 -8.81
C GLY A 766 -11.41 25.45 -9.28
N VAL A 767 -12.70 25.49 -9.58
CA VAL A 767 -13.44 26.72 -9.86
C VAL A 767 -14.46 26.95 -8.75
N ASP A 768 -14.55 28.16 -8.22
CA ASP A 768 -15.60 28.54 -7.27
C ASP A 768 -16.97 28.15 -7.83
N ARG A 769 -17.74 27.41 -7.02
CA ARG A 769 -18.99 26.79 -7.46
C ARG A 769 -20.02 27.82 -7.94
N ASP A 770 -20.18 28.92 -7.22
CA ASP A 770 -21.16 29.94 -7.58
C ASP A 770 -20.78 30.59 -8.92
N ALA A 771 -19.49 30.87 -9.12
CA ALA A 771 -18.98 31.37 -10.40
C ALA A 771 -19.16 30.36 -11.55
N PHE A 772 -18.95 29.07 -11.28
CA PHE A 772 -19.08 27.98 -12.25
C PHE A 772 -20.55 27.77 -12.68
N GLU A 773 -21.48 27.71 -11.72
CA GLU A 773 -22.91 27.58 -12.01
C GLU A 773 -23.47 28.84 -12.69
N ALA A 774 -22.96 30.04 -12.36
CA ALA A 774 -23.39 31.31 -12.97
C ALA A 774 -23.12 31.39 -14.49
N VAL A 775 -22.12 30.66 -14.98
CA VAL A 775 -21.84 30.54 -16.42
C VAL A 775 -22.53 29.33 -17.08
N GLY A 776 -23.44 28.67 -16.35
CA GLY A 776 -24.23 27.54 -16.84
C GLY A 776 -23.61 26.17 -16.58
N GLY A 777 -22.64 26.08 -15.66
CA GLY A 777 -21.98 24.83 -15.33
C GLY A 777 -22.81 23.88 -14.47
N THR A 778 -22.63 22.57 -14.67
CA THR A 778 -23.15 21.48 -13.83
C THR A 778 -22.00 20.76 -13.11
N VAL A 779 -22.20 20.47 -11.82
CA VAL A 779 -21.13 19.95 -10.95
C VAL A 779 -21.23 18.42 -10.84
N ALA A 780 -20.15 17.73 -11.21
CA ALA A 780 -19.97 16.29 -10.99
C ALA A 780 -19.19 16.02 -9.69
N GLY A 781 -18.20 16.87 -9.37
CA GLY A 781 -17.34 16.71 -8.20
C GLY A 781 -16.81 18.05 -7.67
N HIS A 782 -16.77 18.21 -6.35
CA HIS A 782 -16.21 19.41 -5.72
C HIS A 782 -15.58 19.11 -4.34
N TYR A 783 -14.65 19.95 -3.92
CA TYR A 783 -14.15 19.99 -2.54
C TYR A 783 -14.74 21.17 -1.77
N GLN A 784 -14.98 20.97 -0.48
CA GLN A 784 -15.29 22.07 0.43
C GLN A 784 -13.98 22.66 0.96
N GLN A 785 -13.80 23.98 0.83
CA GLN A 785 -12.70 24.75 1.40
C GLN A 785 -13.29 25.89 2.22
N GLU A 786 -13.25 25.77 3.55
CA GLU A 786 -13.85 26.73 4.50
C GLU A 786 -15.26 27.19 4.09
N ASP A 787 -15.38 28.38 3.49
CA ASP A 787 -16.62 29.04 3.07
C ASP A 787 -17.01 28.81 1.59
N LYS A 788 -16.19 28.10 0.82
CA LYS A 788 -16.37 27.88 -0.62
C LYS A 788 -16.38 26.42 -1.03
N ALA A 789 -17.15 26.11 -2.07
CA ALA A 789 -17.07 24.86 -2.78
C ALA A 789 -16.25 25.06 -4.06
N MET A 790 -15.19 24.27 -4.24
CA MET A 790 -14.30 24.30 -5.39
C MET A 790 -14.63 23.13 -6.32
N VAL A 791 -15.25 23.41 -7.46
CA VAL A 791 -15.61 22.44 -8.49
C VAL A 791 -14.34 21.92 -9.15
N THR A 792 -14.08 20.62 -9.00
CA THR A 792 -12.94 19.91 -9.61
C THR A 792 -13.37 18.97 -10.73
N ALA A 793 -14.66 18.66 -10.85
CA ALA A 793 -15.22 17.98 -12.00
C ALA A 793 -16.60 18.56 -12.34
N GLY A 794 -16.84 18.87 -13.61
CA GLY A 794 -18.12 19.39 -14.07
C GLY A 794 -18.09 19.77 -15.55
N THR A 795 -19.23 20.17 -16.08
CA THR A 795 -19.34 20.58 -17.49
C THR A 795 -20.04 21.91 -17.64
N ILE A 796 -19.74 22.64 -18.71
CA ILE A 796 -20.35 23.92 -19.06
C ILE A 796 -20.80 23.87 -20.52
N GLN A 797 -22.10 23.99 -20.72
CA GLN A 797 -22.71 24.01 -22.04
C GLN A 797 -22.58 25.40 -22.69
N ILE A 798 -22.09 25.47 -23.93
CA ILE A 798 -21.93 26.75 -24.64
C ILE A 798 -23.31 27.25 -25.12
N PRO A 799 -23.83 28.39 -24.60
CA PRO A 799 -25.21 28.80 -24.86
C PRO A 799 -25.56 29.06 -26.33
N SER A 800 -24.57 29.36 -27.18
CA SER A 800 -24.75 29.81 -28.56
C SER A 800 -24.21 28.85 -29.63
N GLY A 801 -23.53 27.76 -29.26
CA GLY A 801 -22.70 26.99 -30.20
C GLY A 801 -22.85 25.47 -30.15
N GLY A 802 -23.59 24.91 -29.18
CA GLY A 802 -23.79 23.46 -29.06
C GLY A 802 -22.57 22.66 -28.59
N GLY A 803 -21.40 23.29 -28.46
CA GLY A 803 -20.21 22.69 -27.85
C GLY A 803 -20.26 22.72 -26.32
N GLU A 804 -19.29 22.07 -25.69
CA GLU A 804 -19.19 21.92 -24.24
C GLU A 804 -17.74 22.09 -23.75
N VAL A 805 -17.59 22.72 -22.60
CA VAL A 805 -16.33 22.71 -21.84
C VAL A 805 -16.47 21.72 -20.69
N VAL A 806 -15.58 20.74 -20.63
CA VAL A 806 -15.50 19.81 -19.50
C VAL A 806 -14.33 20.24 -18.62
N VAL A 807 -14.53 20.33 -17.31
CA VAL A 807 -13.47 20.62 -16.33
C VAL A 807 -13.15 19.36 -15.56
N LEU A 808 -11.87 18.98 -15.55
CA LEU A 808 -11.33 17.89 -14.74
C LEU A 808 -10.04 18.36 -14.06
N GLY A 809 -10.15 18.89 -12.85
CA GLY A 809 -9.10 19.64 -12.16
C GLY A 809 -7.78 18.91 -11.84
N GLY A 810 -7.69 17.60 -12.06
CA GLY A 810 -6.49 16.81 -11.81
C GLY A 810 -6.57 15.45 -12.48
N LEU A 811 -6.70 15.42 -13.81
CA LEU A 811 -6.77 14.14 -14.53
C LEU A 811 -5.43 13.81 -15.19
N LEU A 812 -4.74 14.80 -15.75
CA LEU A 812 -3.47 14.64 -16.44
C LEU A 812 -2.41 15.63 -15.90
N PRO A 813 -2.08 15.56 -14.60
CA PRO A 813 -1.06 16.41 -14.00
C PRO A 813 0.30 16.16 -14.65
N SER A 814 1.05 17.22 -14.95
CA SER A 814 2.46 17.08 -15.35
C SER A 814 3.24 16.32 -14.28
N PRO A 815 4.11 15.35 -14.66
CA PRO A 815 5.03 14.76 -13.71
C PRO A 815 5.93 15.84 -13.09
N THR A 816 6.30 15.66 -11.82
CA THR A 816 7.08 16.64 -11.07
C THR A 816 8.42 16.06 -10.61
N GLN A 817 9.49 16.79 -10.90
CA GLN A 817 10.85 16.43 -10.48
C GLN A 817 11.21 16.95 -9.09
N ARG A 818 10.30 17.67 -8.41
CA ARG A 818 10.60 18.40 -7.16
C ARG A 818 10.99 17.48 -6.00
N ASN A 819 10.42 16.28 -5.93
CA ASN A 819 10.65 15.36 -4.82
C ASN A 819 11.65 14.25 -5.20
N LEU A 820 12.19 13.52 -4.24
CA LEU A 820 13.10 12.39 -4.48
C LEU A 820 12.45 11.29 -5.32
N HIS A 821 13.10 10.88 -6.41
CA HIS A 821 12.61 9.83 -7.32
C HIS A 821 13.78 9.04 -7.96
N PRO A 822 14.65 8.41 -7.16
CA PRO A 822 15.87 7.76 -7.67
C PRO A 822 15.61 6.74 -8.78
N PHE A 823 14.43 6.12 -8.79
CA PHE A 823 14.06 5.06 -9.74
C PHE A 823 13.23 5.55 -10.93
N GLY A 824 13.20 6.86 -11.16
CA GLY A 824 12.52 7.50 -12.28
C GLY A 824 11.09 7.94 -11.98
N LEU A 825 10.42 8.47 -13.00
CA LEU A 825 9.04 8.94 -12.98
C LEU A 825 8.24 8.27 -14.10
N THR A 826 6.92 8.22 -13.95
CA THR A 826 6.02 7.88 -15.06
C THR A 826 5.35 9.13 -15.63
N GLY A 827 4.92 9.06 -16.90
CA GLY A 827 4.22 10.16 -17.56
C GLY A 827 2.71 10.21 -17.28
N GLN A 828 2.13 9.09 -16.86
CA GLN A 828 0.72 8.93 -16.52
C GLN A 828 0.54 7.90 -15.40
N SER A 829 -0.53 8.00 -14.63
CA SER A 829 -0.89 7.03 -13.58
C SER A 829 -2.39 7.01 -13.29
N LEU A 830 -3.21 7.06 -14.36
CA LEU A 830 -4.66 7.05 -14.25
C LEU A 830 -5.14 5.80 -13.49
N THR A 831 -6.15 6.01 -12.65
CA THR A 831 -6.90 4.91 -12.03
C THR A 831 -7.98 4.42 -12.98
N HIS A 832 -8.68 3.33 -12.62
CA HIS A 832 -9.87 2.92 -13.35
C HIS A 832 -10.88 4.09 -13.46
N LEU A 833 -11.14 4.79 -12.34
CA LEU A 833 -11.98 6.00 -12.34
C LEU A 833 -11.44 7.07 -13.28
N GLY A 834 -10.14 7.34 -13.26
CA GLY A 834 -9.51 8.31 -14.16
C GLY A 834 -9.77 7.99 -15.64
N TYR A 835 -9.59 6.74 -16.05
CA TYR A 835 -9.92 6.31 -17.41
C TYR A 835 -11.41 6.41 -17.72
N THR A 836 -12.29 5.98 -16.81
CA THR A 836 -13.75 6.08 -16.98
C THR A 836 -14.20 7.53 -17.17
N VAL A 837 -13.72 8.44 -16.32
CA VAL A 837 -14.05 9.87 -16.38
C VAL A 837 -13.45 10.52 -17.64
N LEU A 838 -12.25 10.12 -18.06
CA LEU A 838 -11.68 10.58 -19.34
C LEU A 838 -12.55 10.14 -20.52
N ALA A 839 -12.97 8.87 -20.56
CA ALA A 839 -13.84 8.36 -21.62
C ALA A 839 -15.17 9.13 -21.68
N ASN A 840 -15.84 9.29 -20.53
CA ASN A 840 -17.10 10.05 -20.43
C ASN A 840 -16.92 11.51 -20.88
N ALA A 841 -15.79 12.15 -20.54
CA ALA A 841 -15.50 13.54 -20.89
C ALA A 841 -15.31 13.76 -22.39
N VAL A 842 -14.92 12.73 -23.14
CA VAL A 842 -14.70 12.79 -24.59
C VAL A 842 -15.78 12.07 -25.38
N GLY A 843 -16.94 11.78 -24.77
CA GLY A 843 -18.09 11.17 -25.47
C GLY A 843 -17.99 9.67 -25.72
N HIS A 844 -16.98 9.00 -25.15
CA HIS A 844 -16.80 7.54 -25.26
C HIS A 844 -17.51 6.82 -24.11
N SER A 845 -17.71 5.51 -24.25
CA SER A 845 -18.33 4.66 -23.22
C SER A 845 -17.32 3.67 -22.64
N PRO A 846 -16.92 3.82 -21.37
CA PRO A 846 -16.09 2.82 -20.70
C PRO A 846 -16.93 1.58 -20.32
N PRO A 847 -16.34 0.38 -20.32
CA PRO A 847 -17.01 -0.84 -19.88
C PRO A 847 -17.33 -0.76 -18.38
N SER A 848 -18.52 -1.20 -18.00
CA SER A 848 -18.94 -1.28 -16.60
C SER A 848 -18.27 -2.46 -15.90
N VAL A 849 -17.95 -2.30 -14.62
CA VAL A 849 -17.54 -3.42 -13.76
C VAL A 849 -18.69 -3.78 -12.81
N GLU A 850 -19.10 -5.04 -12.77
CA GLU A 850 -20.09 -5.56 -11.82
C GLU A 850 -19.40 -5.99 -10.50
N THR A 851 -19.79 -5.39 -9.39
CA THR A 851 -19.36 -5.65 -8.00
C THR A 851 -20.45 -5.03 -7.15
N SER A 852 -20.72 -5.59 -5.96
CA SER A 852 -21.70 -5.03 -5.05
C SER A 852 -21.23 -3.66 -4.51
N ASP A 853 -22.17 -2.76 -4.25
CA ASP A 853 -21.89 -1.35 -3.96
C ASP A 853 -20.91 -1.19 -2.77
N ALA A 854 -19.78 -0.51 -3.00
CA ALA A 854 -18.82 -0.15 -1.96
C ALA A 854 -18.88 1.34 -1.59
N VAL A 855 -18.93 1.57 -0.26
CA VAL A 855 -18.93 2.79 0.58
C VAL A 855 -20.28 3.47 0.77
#